data_AF-A0A3N5TWY6-F1
#
_entry.id   AF-A0A3N5TWY6-F1
#
_cell.length_a   1.000
_cell.length_b   1.000
_cell.length_c   1.000
_cell.angle_alpha   90.00
_cell.angle_beta   90.00
_cell.angle_gamma   90.00
#
_symmetry.space_group_name_H-M   'P 1'
#
loop_
_entity.id
_entity.type
_entity.pdbx_description
1 polymer ?
#
loop_
_entity_poly.entity_id
_entity_poly.type
_entity_poly.pdbx_seq_one_letter_code
_entity_poly.pdbx_strand_id
1 'polypeptide(L)'
;MYFNDIGAEGRLREISTMLDEITSRKDVLLHCLRKQSNVESSNRTISFMEATLNFWKTRDKKFIEPFVPPTIYNQIESTGQYIDGLFTVFSKLGEKGVVIPDDLLGINEERLIRLLENVDDVSDRDKERAKLAVVFYQLLHNKYNLDFIEMDNYLVQLHSHAFPVIGEIKAALAEPDSKKKLFKLLDCLDSLNRLILSSSFYEAREDIYKKRHIALNIPSMYGSYHENKFDALGLVFRIESLINVLFEELIEKIDLTLITKAIFYQIYDRLRLFEKALKLDGISSFELERQLDFLLHSLEVKGFTFTQYLDIFKGFAQAVKNIINDYYNNIHERNLNRILSRLKTEEILPKYLPREDGIPDPEKLKHRISEVFFRERIALSLGLQQLDLFLSRILKILFDQSERLSKYRLRLLLNYDPHNAMTPIDEAKGKVSGIIYLGNKGLNMVKLKKLGLPIPPGFIITTEVFRCREIIDSYPPAEQNFKEQIAYNIFSLEKITGKTFGDPSNPLLLSVRSGSSISQPGMMDSFLNVGINEEIAEGIAAKTGNAWFAWDNYRRFLQGYGMAFDLERDLFDAIIREFKQKKGVPYKRNFTGGQMREVAFLYRDLVIDSGIEIQNAPFEQLRVIINKVFDSWESSKAKAYRKIMGISDDWGTAVTIQAMVFGNILKESGTGVFFTHNPRWSGDTLRLWGDFTLENQGEDVVSGLVKTLPISVFQQEIEKRETDITLETHFPDIYTALRDWAKDLVYEKGWSPQEIEFTFEGPSRDQLYLLQTRDMAMRQRKRALAFHFEGSQEEIFLGHGIGVSGGAMSGRIVFSLEEINNWRIKEPETSLILVRSDTVPDDIREIYAADGLLTGRGGLTSHAAVVAHRLGKTCVVGCGNLVCDESTKTSLFGEVMLSSGDYISIDGQEGSVYQGLIKIEENL
;
A
#
# COMPACT_ATOMS: atom_id res chain seq x y z
N MET A 1 -50.11 6.31 2.28
CA MET A 1 -49.76 4.89 2.39
C MET A 1 -49.64 4.36 0.97
N TYR A 2 -48.56 3.65 0.67
CA TYR A 2 -48.37 2.95 -0.60
C TYR A 2 -48.51 1.45 -0.32
N PHE A 3 -49.43 0.77 -1.00
CA PHE A 3 -49.55 -0.69 -0.99
C PHE A 3 -50.36 -1.13 -2.21
N ASN A 4 -49.95 -2.23 -2.84
CA ASN A 4 -50.66 -2.81 -3.97
C ASN A 4 -51.77 -3.77 -3.54
N ASP A 5 -51.79 -4.19 -2.27
CA ASP A 5 -52.71 -5.21 -1.75
C ASP A 5 -53.74 -4.67 -0.75
N ILE A 6 -55.00 -5.03 -0.98
CA ILE A 6 -56.13 -4.83 -0.06
C ILE A 6 -56.17 -6.00 0.94
N GLY A 7 -55.92 -5.72 2.22
CA GLY A 7 -55.77 -6.76 3.26
C GLY A 7 -54.51 -7.61 3.05
N ALA A 8 -54.36 -8.69 3.80
CA ALA A 8 -53.24 -9.62 3.60
C ALA A 8 -53.53 -10.56 2.42
N GLU A 9 -52.60 -10.66 1.46
CA GLU A 9 -52.65 -11.58 0.32
C GLU A 9 -51.34 -12.37 0.18
N GLY A 10 -51.36 -13.43 -0.64
CA GLY A 10 -50.22 -14.32 -0.88
C GLY A 10 -49.53 -14.82 0.39
N ARG A 11 -48.20 -14.73 0.43
CA ARG A 11 -47.36 -15.21 1.55
C ARG A 11 -47.73 -14.56 2.89
N LEU A 12 -48.12 -13.28 2.92
CA LEU A 12 -48.51 -12.59 4.16
C LEU A 12 -49.78 -13.23 4.75
N ARG A 13 -50.74 -13.61 3.91
CA ARG A 13 -51.96 -14.29 4.34
C ARG A 13 -51.69 -15.73 4.77
N GLU A 14 -50.83 -16.44 4.06
CA GLU A 14 -50.42 -17.81 4.40
C GLU A 14 -49.75 -17.84 5.77
N ILE A 15 -48.71 -17.03 5.97
CA ILE A 15 -47.93 -16.98 7.23
C ILE A 15 -48.82 -16.56 8.40
N SER A 16 -49.63 -15.51 8.24
CA SER A 16 -50.54 -15.08 9.31
C SER A 16 -51.61 -16.12 9.65
N THR A 17 -52.07 -16.89 8.65
CA THR A 17 -53.03 -17.99 8.86
C THR A 17 -52.37 -19.17 9.55
N MET A 18 -51.18 -19.58 9.11
CA MET A 18 -50.40 -20.63 9.76
C MET A 18 -50.10 -20.29 11.23
N LEU A 19 -49.69 -19.04 11.50
CA LEU A 19 -49.39 -18.57 12.85
C LEU A 19 -50.60 -18.69 13.80
N ASP A 20 -51.81 -18.35 13.33
CA ASP A 20 -53.06 -18.51 14.10
C ASP A 20 -53.49 -19.99 14.21
N GLU A 21 -53.34 -20.77 13.14
CA GLU A 21 -53.74 -22.18 13.08
C GLU A 21 -52.89 -23.12 13.93
N ILE A 22 -51.60 -22.80 14.16
CA ILE A 22 -50.75 -23.54 15.11
C ILE A 22 -51.37 -23.53 16.52
N THR A 23 -52.13 -22.49 16.88
CA THR A 23 -52.85 -22.41 18.15
C THR A 23 -54.28 -22.95 18.09
N SER A 24 -54.68 -23.53 16.96
CA SER A 24 -56.07 -23.85 16.63
C SER A 24 -57.00 -22.65 16.79
N ARG A 25 -56.48 -21.43 16.54
CA ARG A 25 -57.18 -20.14 16.68
C ARG A 25 -57.70 -19.85 18.09
N LYS A 26 -57.00 -20.37 19.10
CA LYS A 26 -57.34 -20.17 20.53
C LYS A 26 -56.53 -19.05 21.19
N ASP A 27 -55.43 -18.61 20.58
CA ASP A 27 -54.72 -17.41 21.02
C ASP A 27 -55.51 -16.16 20.57
N VAL A 28 -56.18 -15.53 21.54
CA VAL A 28 -57.07 -14.39 21.31
C VAL A 28 -56.33 -13.19 20.70
N LEU A 29 -55.09 -12.94 21.13
CA LEU A 29 -54.28 -11.82 20.65
C LEU A 29 -53.85 -12.04 19.20
N LEU A 30 -53.28 -13.22 18.89
CA LEU A 30 -52.90 -13.60 17.52
C LEU A 30 -54.10 -13.63 16.58
N HIS A 31 -55.24 -14.15 17.05
CA HIS A 31 -56.45 -14.20 16.25
C HIS A 31 -56.94 -12.79 15.89
N CYS A 32 -56.91 -11.86 16.85
CA CYS A 32 -57.26 -10.46 16.64
C CYS A 32 -56.31 -9.79 15.65
N LEU A 33 -55.00 -9.95 15.85
CA LEU A 33 -53.96 -9.39 14.98
C LEU A 33 -54.08 -9.90 13.53
N ARG A 34 -54.28 -11.20 13.33
CA ARG A 34 -54.51 -11.77 12.00
C ARG A 34 -55.79 -11.22 11.37
N LYS A 35 -56.90 -11.19 12.11
CA LYS A 35 -58.17 -10.66 11.59
C LYS A 35 -58.03 -9.22 11.14
N GLN A 36 -57.34 -8.40 11.94
CA GLN A 36 -57.09 -7.01 11.62
C GLN A 36 -56.19 -6.88 10.39
N SER A 37 -55.06 -7.61 10.34
CA SER A 37 -54.17 -7.62 9.17
C SER A 37 -54.85 -8.06 7.87
N ASN A 38 -55.75 -9.04 7.95
CA ASN A 38 -56.43 -9.61 6.78
C ASN A 38 -57.60 -8.74 6.28
N VAL A 39 -58.09 -7.79 7.08
CA VAL A 39 -59.29 -6.99 6.77
C VAL A 39 -58.95 -5.52 6.60
N GLU A 40 -58.02 -4.98 7.41
CA GLU A 40 -57.64 -3.57 7.40
C GLU A 40 -56.32 -3.36 6.65
N SER A 41 -56.37 -2.60 5.55
CA SER A 41 -55.15 -2.06 4.94
C SER A 41 -54.68 -0.81 5.72
N SER A 42 -54.12 -1.03 6.90
CA SER A 42 -53.60 0.04 7.77
C SER A 42 -52.18 -0.25 8.26
N ASN A 43 -51.29 0.75 8.17
CA ASN A 43 -49.95 0.69 8.74
C ASN A 43 -49.94 0.56 10.28
N ARG A 44 -51.06 0.85 10.96
CA ARG A 44 -51.24 0.60 12.40
C ARG A 44 -51.06 -0.88 12.77
N THR A 45 -51.21 -1.78 11.79
CA THR A 45 -50.95 -3.22 11.95
C THR A 45 -49.48 -3.50 12.28
N ILE A 46 -48.53 -2.69 11.78
CA ILE A 46 -47.12 -2.79 12.16
C ILE A 46 -46.99 -2.47 13.65
N SER A 47 -47.51 -1.31 14.08
CA SER A 47 -47.45 -0.91 15.49
C SER A 47 -48.16 -1.91 16.42
N PHE A 48 -49.24 -2.55 15.95
CA PHE A 48 -49.90 -3.62 16.69
C PHE A 48 -49.03 -4.87 16.78
N MET A 49 -48.33 -5.24 15.69
CA MET A 49 -47.37 -6.34 15.71
C MET A 49 -46.17 -6.05 16.62
N GLU A 50 -45.62 -4.84 16.59
CA GLU A 50 -44.55 -4.40 17.48
C GLU A 50 -44.97 -4.39 18.95
N ALA A 51 -46.20 -3.93 19.23
CA ALA A 51 -46.80 -4.03 20.56
C ALA A 51 -46.95 -5.49 21.01
N THR A 52 -47.31 -6.39 20.09
CA THR A 52 -47.43 -7.84 20.35
C THR A 52 -46.06 -8.48 20.63
N LEU A 53 -45.03 -8.13 19.87
CA LEU A 53 -43.64 -8.58 20.10
C LEU A 53 -43.11 -8.07 21.45
N ASN A 54 -43.35 -6.80 21.78
CA ASN A 54 -42.97 -6.23 23.07
C ASN A 54 -43.74 -6.87 24.23
N PHE A 55 -45.03 -7.16 24.04
CA PHE A 55 -45.81 -7.92 25.00
C PHE A 55 -45.24 -9.33 25.19
N TRP A 56 -44.90 -10.06 24.13
CA TRP A 56 -44.27 -11.37 24.29
C TRP A 56 -42.91 -11.27 24.98
N LYS A 57 -42.10 -10.24 24.72
CA LYS A 57 -40.81 -10.03 25.40
C LYS A 57 -40.95 -9.71 26.90
N THR A 58 -42.00 -8.98 27.30
CA THR A 58 -42.08 -8.36 28.64
C THR A 58 -43.20 -8.89 29.53
N ARG A 59 -44.21 -9.55 28.94
CA ARG A 59 -45.53 -9.87 29.53
C ARG A 59 -46.36 -8.65 29.96
N ASP A 60 -45.91 -7.43 29.64
CA ASP A 60 -46.67 -6.23 29.97
C ASP A 60 -47.79 -5.99 28.96
N LYS A 61 -49.02 -6.31 29.37
CA LYS A 61 -50.21 -6.13 28.54
C LYS A 61 -50.51 -4.65 28.22
N LYS A 62 -49.89 -3.67 28.89
CA LYS A 62 -50.09 -2.25 28.56
C LYS A 62 -49.69 -1.92 27.12
N PHE A 63 -48.70 -2.61 26.56
CA PHE A 63 -48.27 -2.37 25.17
C PHE A 63 -49.40 -2.57 24.15
N ILE A 64 -50.28 -3.55 24.37
CA ILE A 64 -51.35 -3.93 23.42
C ILE A 64 -52.69 -3.21 23.69
N GLU A 65 -52.85 -2.54 24.84
CA GLU A 65 -54.08 -1.84 25.22
C GLU A 65 -54.61 -0.87 24.15
N PRO A 66 -53.77 -0.08 23.46
CA PRO A 66 -54.25 0.85 22.43
C PRO A 66 -54.77 0.16 21.16
N PHE A 67 -54.55 -1.15 20.98
CA PHE A 67 -54.78 -1.84 19.71
C PHE A 67 -55.93 -2.84 19.75
N VAL A 68 -56.36 -3.28 20.93
CA VAL A 68 -57.47 -4.22 21.10
C VAL A 68 -58.65 -3.57 21.84
N PRO A 69 -59.91 -3.93 21.51
CA PRO A 69 -61.07 -3.50 22.27
C PRO A 69 -60.99 -3.92 23.75
N PRO A 70 -61.57 -3.17 24.70
CA PRO A 70 -61.52 -3.50 26.13
C PRO A 70 -62.03 -4.91 26.47
N THR A 71 -63.01 -5.41 25.71
CA THR A 71 -63.56 -6.77 25.86
C THR A 71 -62.55 -7.85 25.49
N ILE A 72 -61.74 -7.64 24.45
CA ILE A 72 -60.68 -8.55 24.02
C ILE A 72 -59.47 -8.40 24.95
N TYR A 73 -59.12 -7.17 25.34
CA TYR A 73 -58.03 -6.89 26.28
C TYR A 73 -58.17 -7.67 27.59
N ASN A 74 -59.38 -7.74 28.14
CA ASN A 74 -59.67 -8.49 29.37
C ASN A 74 -59.57 -10.01 29.22
N GLN A 75 -59.65 -10.55 27.98
CA GLN A 75 -59.53 -11.98 27.70
C GLN A 75 -58.08 -12.42 27.45
N ILE A 76 -57.16 -11.47 27.25
CA ILE A 76 -55.74 -11.77 27.01
C ILE A 76 -55.04 -11.96 28.35
N GLU A 77 -54.58 -13.19 28.60
CA GLU A 77 -53.78 -13.52 29.78
C GLU A 77 -52.32 -13.09 29.59
N SER A 78 -51.65 -12.69 30.67
CA SER A 78 -50.21 -12.31 30.66
C SER A 78 -49.26 -13.51 30.80
N THR A 79 -49.81 -14.69 31.08
CA THR A 79 -49.10 -15.97 31.31
C THR A 79 -49.97 -17.11 30.80
N GLY A 80 -49.41 -18.28 30.52
CA GLY A 80 -50.15 -19.46 30.08
C GLY A 80 -49.61 -20.06 28.78
N GLN A 81 -50.25 -21.14 28.33
CA GLN A 81 -49.76 -22.00 27.24
C GLN A 81 -49.50 -21.31 25.89
N TYR A 82 -50.07 -20.12 25.65
CA TYR A 82 -49.88 -19.37 24.41
C TYR A 82 -48.84 -18.25 24.53
N ILE A 83 -48.44 -17.88 25.75
CA ILE A 83 -47.58 -16.73 26.05
C ILE A 83 -46.22 -17.18 26.61
N ASP A 84 -46.19 -18.20 27.48
CA ASP A 84 -44.99 -18.57 28.22
C ASP A 84 -43.82 -18.98 27.31
N GLY A 85 -44.08 -19.81 26.29
CA GLY A 85 -43.06 -20.23 25.33
C GLY A 85 -42.49 -19.08 24.49
N LEU A 86 -43.36 -18.18 24.00
CA LEU A 86 -42.94 -17.00 23.23
C LEU A 86 -42.14 -16.01 24.09
N PHE A 87 -42.53 -15.85 25.37
CA PHE A 87 -41.76 -15.04 26.31
C PHE A 87 -40.35 -15.57 26.50
N THR A 88 -40.18 -16.87 26.72
CA THR A 88 -38.86 -17.47 26.86
C THR A 88 -38.00 -17.25 25.61
N VAL A 89 -38.59 -17.38 24.41
CA VAL A 89 -37.87 -17.12 23.15
C VAL A 89 -37.43 -15.67 23.03
N PHE A 90 -38.36 -14.71 23.10
CA PHE A 90 -38.05 -13.30 22.85
C PHE A 90 -37.22 -12.67 23.98
N SER A 91 -37.34 -13.16 25.22
CA SER A 91 -36.47 -12.76 26.33
C SER A 91 -35.03 -13.23 26.11
N LYS A 92 -34.81 -14.51 25.78
CA LYS A 92 -33.47 -15.05 25.47
C LYS A 92 -32.82 -14.41 24.23
N LEU A 93 -33.60 -14.03 23.22
CA LEU A 93 -33.11 -13.25 22.09
C LEU A 93 -32.61 -11.87 22.54
N GLY A 94 -33.35 -11.20 23.44
CA GLY A 94 -32.94 -9.94 24.04
C GLY A 94 -31.64 -10.04 24.84
N GLU A 95 -31.47 -11.10 25.63
CA GLU A 95 -30.21 -11.37 26.38
C GLU A 95 -29.01 -11.57 25.46
N LYS A 96 -29.23 -12.14 24.27
CA LYS A 96 -28.20 -12.30 23.22
C LYS A 96 -27.94 -11.02 22.43
N GLY A 97 -28.45 -9.87 22.88
CA GLY A 97 -28.20 -8.56 22.30
C GLY A 97 -29.12 -8.20 21.12
N VAL A 98 -30.20 -8.94 20.88
CA VAL A 98 -31.19 -8.59 19.84
C VAL A 98 -32.19 -7.56 20.38
N VAL A 99 -32.18 -6.36 19.82
CA VAL A 99 -33.12 -5.28 20.16
C VAL A 99 -34.46 -5.54 19.47
N ILE A 100 -35.40 -6.12 20.21
CA ILE A 100 -36.77 -6.35 19.72
C ILE A 100 -37.61 -5.07 19.91
N PRO A 101 -38.37 -4.61 18.89
CA PRO A 101 -38.58 -5.27 17.59
C PRO A 101 -37.56 -4.93 16.49
N ASP A 102 -36.80 -3.84 16.63
CA ASP A 102 -36.00 -3.22 15.56
C ASP A 102 -35.04 -4.17 14.82
N ASP A 103 -34.25 -4.97 15.55
CA ASP A 103 -33.25 -5.87 14.97
C ASP A 103 -33.87 -7.04 14.19
N LEU A 104 -35.15 -7.36 14.41
CA LEU A 104 -35.83 -8.50 13.78
C LEU A 104 -36.01 -8.31 12.27
N LEU A 105 -36.03 -7.08 11.77
CA LEU A 105 -36.19 -6.79 10.34
C LEU A 105 -34.98 -7.24 9.51
N GLY A 106 -33.78 -7.23 10.09
CA GLY A 106 -32.53 -7.57 9.42
C GLY A 106 -32.07 -9.03 9.55
N ILE A 107 -32.81 -9.87 10.29
CA ILE A 107 -32.43 -11.28 10.51
C ILE A 107 -32.95 -12.15 9.36
N ASN A 108 -32.04 -12.78 8.61
CA ASN A 108 -32.43 -13.77 7.60
C ASN A 108 -32.94 -15.08 8.22
N GLU A 109 -33.67 -15.87 7.44
CA GLU A 109 -34.34 -17.08 7.93
C GLU A 109 -33.36 -18.11 8.51
N GLU A 110 -32.18 -18.29 7.91
CA GLU A 110 -31.14 -19.21 8.41
C GLU A 110 -30.57 -18.79 9.77
N ARG A 111 -30.26 -17.49 9.94
CA ARG A 111 -29.77 -16.95 11.21
C ARG A 111 -30.85 -17.03 12.28
N LEU A 112 -32.12 -16.78 11.92
CA LEU A 112 -33.24 -16.92 12.81
C LEU A 112 -33.39 -18.37 13.31
N ILE A 113 -33.32 -19.36 12.40
CA ILE A 113 -33.36 -20.78 12.76
C ILE A 113 -32.25 -21.11 13.76
N ARG A 114 -31.00 -20.72 13.49
CA ARG A 114 -29.87 -20.95 14.42
C ARG A 114 -30.09 -20.27 15.78
N LEU A 115 -30.64 -19.06 15.81
CA LEU A 115 -30.91 -18.36 17.06
C LEU A 115 -31.98 -19.10 17.89
N LEU A 116 -33.00 -19.65 17.24
CA LEU A 116 -34.11 -20.39 17.85
C LEU A 116 -33.73 -21.82 18.28
N GLU A 117 -32.83 -22.50 17.54
CA GLU A 117 -32.28 -23.81 17.93
C GLU A 117 -31.58 -23.72 19.30
N ASN A 118 -30.85 -22.63 19.54
CA ASN A 118 -30.10 -22.35 20.77
C ASN A 118 -30.95 -21.76 21.92
N VAL A 119 -32.27 -21.97 21.89
CA VAL A 119 -33.19 -21.61 22.98
C VAL A 119 -33.68 -22.90 23.63
N ASP A 120 -33.07 -23.23 24.77
CA ASP A 120 -33.47 -24.37 25.61
C ASP A 120 -34.80 -24.09 26.34
N ASP A 121 -35.52 -25.13 26.76
CA ASP A 121 -36.77 -25.09 27.53
C ASP A 121 -38.00 -24.51 26.81
N VAL A 122 -38.06 -24.64 25.48
CA VAL A 122 -39.20 -24.19 24.66
C VAL A 122 -39.63 -25.30 23.70
N SER A 123 -40.93 -25.50 23.55
CA SER A 123 -41.49 -26.49 22.61
C SER A 123 -41.16 -26.14 21.15
N ASP A 124 -41.00 -27.15 20.29
CA ASP A 124 -40.80 -26.93 18.84
C ASP A 124 -41.93 -26.11 18.22
N ARG A 125 -43.14 -26.26 18.77
CA ARG A 125 -44.32 -25.49 18.39
C ARG A 125 -44.15 -23.99 18.67
N ASP A 126 -43.59 -23.61 19.82
CA ASP A 126 -43.39 -22.19 20.16
C ASP A 126 -42.19 -21.59 19.42
N LYS A 127 -41.16 -22.40 19.12
CA LYS A 127 -40.07 -22.00 18.22
C LYS A 127 -40.60 -21.69 16.81
N GLU A 128 -41.47 -22.54 16.27
CA GLU A 128 -42.11 -22.31 14.97
C GLU A 128 -43.04 -21.09 15.00
N ARG A 129 -43.80 -20.88 16.10
CA ARG A 129 -44.61 -19.66 16.28
C ARG A 129 -43.75 -18.40 16.29
N ALA A 130 -42.62 -18.41 17.00
CA ALA A 130 -41.70 -17.27 17.02
C ALA A 130 -41.11 -17.00 15.63
N LYS A 131 -40.73 -18.04 14.89
CA LYS A 131 -40.27 -17.94 13.51
C LYS A 131 -41.32 -17.27 12.61
N LEU A 132 -42.54 -17.81 12.60
CA LEU A 132 -43.65 -17.27 11.80
C LEU A 132 -44.04 -15.85 12.22
N ALA A 133 -43.93 -15.52 13.50
CA ALA A 133 -44.15 -14.16 13.99
C ALA A 133 -43.11 -13.17 13.44
N VAL A 134 -41.82 -13.53 13.44
CA VAL A 134 -40.78 -12.67 12.86
C VAL A 134 -40.99 -12.50 11.35
N VAL A 135 -41.27 -13.59 10.62
CA VAL A 135 -41.58 -13.52 9.18
C VAL A 135 -42.84 -12.68 8.92
N PHE A 136 -43.87 -12.81 9.76
CA PHE A 136 -45.08 -12.00 9.67
C PHE A 136 -44.78 -10.51 9.88
N TYR A 137 -43.94 -10.17 10.86
CA TYR A 137 -43.48 -8.81 11.11
C TYR A 137 -42.71 -8.23 9.91
N GLN A 138 -41.77 -8.99 9.34
CA GLN A 138 -41.01 -8.61 8.15
C GLN A 138 -41.93 -8.36 6.94
N LEU A 139 -42.89 -9.25 6.68
CA LEU A 139 -43.84 -9.09 5.57
C LEU A 139 -44.80 -7.91 5.78
N LEU A 140 -45.24 -7.65 7.02
CA LEU A 140 -46.03 -6.45 7.34
C LEU A 140 -45.23 -5.18 7.09
N HIS A 141 -43.96 -5.16 7.50
CA HIS A 141 -43.06 -4.05 7.26
C HIS A 141 -42.85 -3.81 5.76
N ASN A 142 -42.61 -4.86 4.97
CA ASN A 142 -42.43 -4.75 3.52
C ASN A 142 -43.68 -4.26 2.79
N LYS A 143 -44.86 -4.60 3.31
CA LYS A 143 -46.15 -4.15 2.76
C LYS A 143 -46.40 -2.67 3.01
N TYR A 144 -46.23 -2.19 4.23
CA TYR A 144 -46.66 -0.84 4.63
C TYR A 144 -45.52 0.17 4.74
N ASN A 145 -44.25 -0.28 4.78
CA ASN A 145 -43.07 0.57 4.77
C ASN A 145 -42.35 0.46 3.42
N LEU A 146 -41.68 1.55 3.03
CA LEU A 146 -41.03 1.70 1.71
C LEU A 146 -39.51 1.46 1.80
N ASP A 147 -39.11 0.58 2.70
CA ASP A 147 -37.72 0.20 2.89
C ASP A 147 -37.26 -0.79 1.81
N PHE A 148 -35.94 -0.90 1.60
CA PHE A 148 -35.33 -1.80 0.62
C PHE A 148 -35.17 -3.24 1.13
N ILE A 149 -35.54 -3.52 2.38
CA ILE A 149 -35.51 -4.86 2.98
C ILE A 149 -36.38 -5.82 2.14
N GLU A 150 -35.83 -6.98 1.78
CA GLU A 150 -36.42 -7.96 0.84
C GLU A 150 -36.76 -7.44 -0.58
N MET A 151 -36.00 -6.48 -1.11
CA MET A 151 -36.19 -5.96 -2.48
C MET A 151 -36.25 -7.06 -3.55
N ASP A 152 -35.50 -8.16 -3.40
CA ASP A 152 -35.57 -9.31 -4.33
C ASP A 152 -36.95 -9.96 -4.38
N ASN A 153 -37.60 -10.16 -3.23
CA ASN A 153 -38.95 -10.74 -3.17
C ASN A 153 -39.96 -9.81 -3.84
N TYR A 154 -39.85 -8.50 -3.60
CA TYR A 154 -40.70 -7.49 -4.23
C TYR A 154 -40.52 -7.48 -5.75
N LEU A 155 -39.28 -7.56 -6.25
CA LEU A 155 -38.99 -7.63 -7.69
C LEU A 155 -39.52 -8.91 -8.34
N VAL A 156 -39.54 -10.05 -7.62
CA VAL A 156 -40.15 -11.30 -8.11
C VAL A 156 -41.66 -11.15 -8.27
N GLN A 157 -42.35 -10.49 -7.33
CA GLN A 157 -43.79 -10.20 -7.43
C GLN A 157 -44.14 -9.29 -8.61
N LEU A 158 -43.24 -8.38 -8.98
CA LEU A 158 -43.39 -7.54 -10.18
C LEU A 158 -43.05 -8.29 -11.48
N HIS A 159 -42.20 -9.32 -11.43
CA HIS A 159 -41.75 -10.08 -12.61
C HIS A 159 -42.86 -10.92 -13.24
N SER A 160 -43.88 -11.36 -12.48
CA SER A 160 -45.08 -11.98 -13.06
C SER A 160 -45.88 -11.02 -13.95
N HIS A 161 -45.52 -9.74 -13.97
CA HIS A 161 -46.29 -8.65 -14.57
C HIS A 161 -45.48 -7.79 -15.56
N ALA A 162 -44.61 -8.38 -16.41
CA ALA A 162 -43.98 -7.74 -17.58
C ALA A 162 -43.55 -6.25 -17.41
N PHE A 163 -43.03 -5.88 -16.23
CA PHE A 163 -42.74 -4.49 -15.88
C PHE A 163 -41.43 -4.02 -16.54
N PRO A 164 -41.39 -2.82 -17.15
CA PRO A 164 -40.17 -2.29 -17.76
C PRO A 164 -39.08 -2.05 -16.70
N VAL A 165 -37.78 -2.21 -17.02
CA VAL A 165 -36.65 -1.85 -16.12
C VAL A 165 -36.30 -2.86 -15.01
N ILE A 166 -37.07 -3.93 -14.76
CA ILE A 166 -36.72 -4.95 -13.73
C ILE A 166 -35.30 -5.53 -13.94
N GLY A 167 -34.96 -5.85 -15.20
CA GLY A 167 -33.66 -6.41 -15.53
C GLY A 167 -32.50 -5.47 -15.18
N GLU A 168 -32.69 -4.16 -15.40
CA GLU A 168 -31.71 -3.12 -15.07
C GLU A 168 -31.54 -2.98 -13.56
N ILE A 169 -32.64 -2.98 -12.80
CA ILE A 169 -32.60 -2.90 -11.33
C ILE A 169 -31.88 -4.12 -10.75
N LYS A 170 -32.20 -5.34 -11.21
CA LYS A 170 -31.51 -6.57 -10.76
C LYS A 170 -30.01 -6.52 -11.08
N ALA A 171 -29.65 -6.06 -12.28
CA ALA A 171 -28.26 -5.89 -12.68
C ALA A 171 -27.53 -4.81 -11.86
N ALA A 172 -28.23 -3.75 -11.44
CA ALA A 172 -27.69 -2.73 -10.56
C ALA A 172 -27.46 -3.26 -9.14
N LEU A 173 -28.43 -3.99 -8.57
CA LEU A 173 -28.32 -4.58 -7.23
C LEU A 173 -27.19 -5.62 -7.14
N ALA A 174 -26.97 -6.38 -8.22
CA ALA A 174 -25.91 -7.38 -8.32
C ALA A 174 -24.49 -6.81 -8.52
N GLU A 175 -24.33 -5.51 -8.78
CA GLU A 175 -23.01 -4.89 -8.96
C GLU A 175 -22.22 -4.91 -7.65
N PRO A 176 -20.98 -5.46 -7.60
CA PRO A 176 -20.21 -5.52 -6.37
C PRO A 176 -19.60 -4.16 -5.97
N ASP A 177 -19.26 -3.31 -6.94
CA ASP A 177 -18.66 -2.00 -6.66
C ASP A 177 -19.73 -0.99 -6.24
N SER A 178 -19.65 -0.47 -5.01
CA SER A 178 -20.65 0.45 -4.45
C SER A 178 -20.85 1.73 -5.29
N LYS A 179 -19.78 2.27 -5.89
CA LYS A 179 -19.87 3.51 -6.70
C LYS A 179 -20.60 3.24 -8.02
N LYS A 180 -20.26 2.14 -8.71
CA LYS A 180 -20.95 1.70 -9.93
C LYS A 180 -22.39 1.29 -9.63
N LYS A 181 -22.65 0.61 -8.52
CA LYS A 181 -23.99 0.26 -8.04
C LYS A 181 -24.83 1.52 -7.88
N LEU A 182 -24.32 2.50 -7.13
CA LEU A 182 -24.97 3.78 -6.91
C LEU A 182 -25.27 4.51 -8.24
N PHE A 183 -24.29 4.57 -9.16
CA PHE A 183 -24.50 5.17 -10.48
C PHE A 183 -25.63 4.49 -11.27
N LYS A 184 -25.62 3.15 -11.33
CA LYS A 184 -26.65 2.35 -12.01
C LYS A 184 -28.02 2.50 -11.37
N LEU A 185 -28.10 2.54 -10.04
CA LEU A 185 -29.36 2.75 -9.33
C LEU A 185 -29.92 4.16 -9.58
N LEU A 186 -29.07 5.18 -9.69
CA LEU A 186 -29.48 6.52 -10.11
C LEU A 186 -30.01 6.54 -11.56
N ASP A 187 -29.43 5.75 -12.47
CA ASP A 187 -30.00 5.57 -13.84
C ASP A 187 -31.37 4.88 -13.79
N CYS A 188 -31.52 3.85 -12.93
CA CYS A 188 -32.81 3.17 -12.74
C CYS A 188 -33.87 4.13 -12.21
N LEU A 189 -33.51 5.00 -11.25
CA LEU A 189 -34.42 6.05 -10.74
C LEU A 189 -34.86 7.02 -11.84
N ASP A 190 -33.95 7.46 -12.72
CA ASP A 190 -34.31 8.31 -13.86
C ASP A 190 -35.34 7.61 -14.77
N SER A 191 -35.09 6.35 -15.13
CA SER A 191 -36.01 5.55 -15.94
C SER A 191 -37.39 5.39 -15.28
N LEU A 192 -37.43 5.14 -13.98
CA LEU A 192 -38.68 5.03 -13.22
C LEU A 192 -39.42 6.37 -13.15
N ASN A 193 -38.71 7.47 -12.89
CA ASN A 193 -39.29 8.82 -12.85
C ASN A 193 -39.87 9.21 -14.22
N ARG A 194 -39.18 8.90 -15.32
CA ARG A 194 -39.71 9.10 -16.67
C ARG A 194 -40.95 8.27 -16.93
N LEU A 195 -41.00 7.03 -16.44
CA LEU A 195 -42.18 6.18 -16.58
C LEU A 195 -43.38 6.76 -15.81
N ILE A 196 -43.18 7.20 -14.57
CA ILE A 196 -44.20 7.85 -13.73
C ILE A 196 -44.73 9.13 -14.41
N LEU A 197 -43.82 9.99 -14.88
CA LEU A 197 -44.14 11.29 -15.48
C LEU A 197 -44.57 11.21 -16.95
N SER A 198 -44.52 10.02 -17.56
CA SER A 198 -44.89 9.84 -18.97
C SER A 198 -46.34 10.26 -19.23
N SER A 199 -46.61 10.80 -20.42
CA SER A 199 -47.98 11.07 -20.88
C SER A 199 -48.73 9.80 -21.29
N SER A 200 -48.04 8.67 -21.36
CA SER A 200 -48.61 7.36 -21.68
C SER A 200 -49.60 6.91 -20.62
N PHE A 201 -50.72 6.36 -21.08
CA PHE A 201 -51.69 5.68 -20.23
C PHE A 201 -51.31 4.20 -20.12
N TYR A 202 -51.26 3.67 -18.91
CA TYR A 202 -51.03 2.26 -18.64
C TYR A 202 -52.32 1.68 -18.06
N GLU A 203 -52.77 0.55 -18.61
CA GLU A 203 -53.98 -0.10 -18.12
C GLU A 203 -53.74 -0.67 -16.71
N ALA A 204 -54.54 -0.24 -15.75
CA ALA A 204 -54.53 -0.78 -14.41
C ALA A 204 -55.18 -2.17 -14.40
N ARG A 205 -54.53 -3.12 -13.73
CA ARG A 205 -55.06 -4.46 -13.50
C ARG A 205 -55.53 -4.57 -12.05
N GLU A 206 -56.82 -4.88 -11.91
CA GLU A 206 -57.49 -4.97 -10.60
C GLU A 206 -58.00 -6.39 -10.38
N ASP A 207 -57.35 -7.15 -9.51
CA ASP A 207 -57.79 -8.48 -9.08
C ASP A 207 -58.50 -8.38 -7.72
N ILE A 208 -59.55 -7.56 -7.65
CA ILE A 208 -60.26 -7.22 -6.40
C ILE A 208 -61.51 -8.08 -6.23
N TYR A 209 -61.55 -8.87 -5.16
CA TYR A 209 -62.63 -9.78 -4.80
C TYR A 209 -63.47 -9.24 -3.64
N LYS A 210 -64.80 -9.37 -3.74
CA LYS A 210 -65.75 -9.01 -2.67
C LYS A 210 -66.21 -10.28 -1.94
N LYS A 211 -66.03 -10.36 -0.61
CA LYS A 211 -66.56 -11.49 0.19
C LYS A 211 -68.08 -11.39 0.34
N ARG A 212 -68.79 -12.51 0.15
CA ARG A 212 -70.27 -12.61 0.26
C ARG A 212 -70.85 -12.59 1.70
N HIS A 213 -70.06 -12.33 2.74
CA HIS A 213 -70.58 -12.36 4.12
C HIS A 213 -71.26 -11.03 4.50
N ILE A 214 -72.58 -11.00 4.32
CA ILE A 214 -73.51 -10.04 4.91
C ILE A 214 -73.72 -10.45 6.37
N ALA A 215 -72.78 -10.10 7.24
CA ALA A 215 -73.10 -9.88 8.65
C ALA A 215 -72.72 -8.43 8.93
N LEU A 216 -73.74 -7.56 9.06
CA LEU A 216 -73.63 -6.14 9.39
C LEU A 216 -73.15 -5.17 8.28
N ASN A 217 -73.60 -5.30 7.02
CA ASN A 217 -73.47 -4.24 5.99
C ASN A 217 -72.05 -3.65 5.74
N ILE A 218 -70.96 -4.30 6.17
CA ILE A 218 -69.59 -3.87 5.89
C ILE A 218 -69.04 -4.73 4.72
N PRO A 219 -68.89 -4.17 3.50
CA PRO A 219 -68.31 -4.91 2.40
C PRO A 219 -66.81 -5.16 2.65
N SER A 220 -66.43 -6.42 2.90
CA SER A 220 -65.03 -6.84 2.99
C SER A 220 -64.48 -7.13 1.59
N MET A 221 -63.43 -6.41 1.20
CA MET A 221 -62.72 -6.55 -0.07
C MET A 221 -61.30 -7.05 0.19
N TYR A 222 -60.76 -7.83 -0.75
CA TYR A 222 -59.36 -8.24 -0.76
C TYR A 222 -58.90 -8.43 -2.21
N GLY A 223 -57.62 -8.32 -2.48
CA GLY A 223 -57.08 -8.41 -3.84
C GLY A 223 -55.94 -7.44 -4.08
N SER A 224 -55.41 -7.44 -5.30
CA SER A 224 -54.28 -6.60 -5.69
C SER A 224 -54.63 -5.58 -6.78
N TYR A 225 -53.88 -4.50 -6.78
CA TYR A 225 -53.92 -3.42 -7.75
C TYR A 225 -52.52 -3.24 -8.34
N HIS A 226 -52.40 -3.33 -9.66
CA HIS A 226 -51.14 -3.14 -10.36
C HIS A 226 -51.32 -2.17 -11.53
N GLU A 227 -50.45 -1.17 -11.58
CA GLU A 227 -50.36 -0.20 -12.65
C GLU A 227 -48.89 0.19 -12.76
N ASN A 228 -48.32 0.22 -13.97
CA ASN A 228 -46.89 0.47 -14.14
C ASN A 228 -46.42 1.77 -13.44
N LYS A 229 -47.22 2.84 -13.46
CA LYS A 229 -46.85 4.09 -12.78
C LYS A 229 -46.87 3.96 -11.26
N PHE A 230 -47.87 3.26 -10.73
CA PHE A 230 -47.99 3.01 -9.31
C PHE A 230 -46.90 2.05 -8.82
N ASP A 231 -46.62 0.96 -9.53
CA ASP A 231 -45.53 0.03 -9.24
C ASP A 231 -44.16 0.71 -9.30
N ALA A 232 -43.96 1.60 -10.29
CA ALA A 232 -42.74 2.42 -10.38
C ALA A 232 -42.56 3.32 -9.16
N LEU A 233 -43.63 3.98 -8.68
CA LEU A 233 -43.56 4.85 -7.52
C LEU A 233 -43.11 4.10 -6.26
N GLY A 234 -43.58 2.86 -6.08
CA GLY A 234 -43.13 2.00 -4.98
C GLY A 234 -41.68 1.58 -5.07
N LEU A 235 -41.17 1.38 -6.29
CA LEU A 235 -39.76 1.09 -6.53
C LEU A 235 -38.89 2.32 -6.29
N VAL A 236 -39.34 3.51 -6.69
CA VAL A 236 -38.61 4.77 -6.47
C VAL A 236 -38.29 4.95 -4.99
N PHE A 237 -39.30 4.91 -4.11
CA PHE A 237 -39.05 5.11 -2.68
C PHE A 237 -38.09 4.09 -2.05
N ARG A 238 -38.18 2.82 -2.46
CA ARG A 238 -37.29 1.76 -1.99
C ARG A 238 -35.86 1.94 -2.49
N ILE A 239 -35.71 2.32 -3.75
CA ILE A 239 -34.40 2.58 -4.35
C ILE A 239 -33.77 3.86 -3.77
N GLU A 240 -34.56 4.90 -3.51
CA GLU A 240 -34.11 6.13 -2.84
C GLU A 240 -33.56 5.82 -1.44
N SER A 241 -34.29 5.01 -0.67
CA SER A 241 -33.84 4.55 0.65
C SER A 241 -32.49 3.83 0.57
N LEU A 242 -32.36 2.86 -0.36
CA LEU A 242 -31.09 2.16 -0.59
C LEU A 242 -29.97 3.11 -1.04
N ILE A 243 -30.26 4.07 -1.92
CA ILE A 243 -29.29 5.03 -2.42
C ILE A 243 -28.75 5.92 -1.29
N ASN A 244 -29.60 6.37 -0.37
CA ASN A 244 -29.15 7.16 0.78
C ASN A 244 -28.17 6.37 1.66
N VAL A 245 -28.44 5.08 1.92
CA VAL A 245 -27.49 4.19 2.62
C VAL A 245 -26.18 4.04 1.84
N LEU A 246 -26.26 3.87 0.52
CA LEU A 246 -25.06 3.77 -0.32
C LEU A 246 -24.24 5.08 -0.36
N PHE A 247 -24.88 6.24 -0.26
CA PHE A 247 -24.19 7.52 -0.13
C PHE A 247 -23.46 7.65 1.21
N GLU A 248 -24.04 7.16 2.31
CA GLU A 248 -23.38 7.11 3.60
C GLU A 248 -22.12 6.23 3.53
N GLU A 249 -22.23 5.01 2.97
CA GLU A 249 -21.07 4.15 2.74
C GLU A 249 -20.01 4.82 1.84
N LEU A 250 -20.44 5.56 0.81
CA LEU A 250 -19.54 6.23 -0.13
C LEU A 250 -18.68 7.30 0.56
N ILE A 251 -19.24 7.98 1.56
CA ILE A 251 -18.57 9.00 2.39
C ILE A 251 -17.67 8.34 3.44
N GLU A 252 -18.06 7.19 3.99
CA GLU A 252 -17.24 6.47 4.97
C GLU A 252 -15.99 5.85 4.33
N LYS A 253 -16.10 5.37 3.09
CA LYS A 253 -15.00 4.71 2.37
C LYS A 253 -13.88 5.66 1.90
N ILE A 254 -14.07 6.98 1.93
CA ILE A 254 -13.03 7.94 1.54
C ILE A 254 -12.21 8.36 2.76
N ASP A 255 -10.90 8.14 2.68
CA ASP A 255 -9.95 8.64 3.67
C ASP A 255 -9.75 10.16 3.49
N LEU A 256 -10.35 10.93 4.39
CA LEU A 256 -10.22 12.39 4.45
C LEU A 256 -9.22 12.85 5.52
N THR A 257 -8.39 11.96 6.07
CA THR A 257 -7.33 12.37 7.03
C THR A 257 -6.28 13.27 6.37
N LEU A 258 -6.04 13.04 5.08
CA LEU A 258 -5.04 13.74 4.27
C LEU A 258 -5.62 14.10 2.90
N ILE A 259 -6.00 15.36 2.69
CA ILE A 259 -6.48 15.79 1.36
C ILE A 259 -5.28 16.24 0.51
N THR A 260 -5.02 15.47 -0.54
CA THR A 260 -4.05 15.78 -1.61
C THR A 260 -4.76 16.01 -2.94
N LYS A 261 -4.02 16.33 -4.01
CA LYS A 261 -4.60 16.48 -5.34
C LYS A 261 -5.28 15.20 -5.84
N ALA A 262 -4.75 14.03 -5.51
CA ALA A 262 -5.37 12.75 -5.84
C ALA A 262 -6.73 12.57 -5.16
N ILE A 263 -6.85 13.00 -3.90
CA ILE A 263 -8.12 12.96 -3.16
C ILE A 263 -9.14 13.94 -3.74
N PHE A 264 -8.74 15.10 -4.27
CA PHE A 264 -9.70 16.00 -4.94
C PHE A 264 -10.35 15.37 -6.19
N TYR A 265 -9.62 14.56 -6.98
CA TYR A 265 -10.24 13.78 -8.05
C TYR A 265 -11.31 12.82 -7.51
N GLN A 266 -11.00 12.14 -6.40
CA GLN A 266 -11.93 11.23 -5.75
C GLN A 266 -13.15 11.94 -5.15
N ILE A 267 -12.98 13.16 -4.64
CA ILE A 267 -14.07 14.00 -4.14
C ILE A 267 -14.96 14.45 -5.31
N TYR A 268 -14.37 14.96 -6.38
CA TYR A 268 -15.09 15.40 -7.58
C TYR A 268 -16.01 14.29 -8.13
N ASP A 269 -15.48 13.09 -8.27
CA ASP A 269 -16.22 11.91 -8.73
C ASP A 269 -17.45 11.57 -7.88
N ARG A 270 -17.37 11.80 -6.57
CA ARG A 270 -18.49 11.59 -5.63
C ARG A 270 -19.50 12.73 -5.69
N LEU A 271 -19.02 13.98 -5.75
CA LEU A 271 -19.89 15.15 -5.86
C LEU A 271 -20.76 15.12 -7.13
N ARG A 272 -20.29 14.53 -8.23
CA ARG A 272 -21.10 14.30 -9.42
C ARG A 272 -22.28 13.35 -9.19
N LEU A 273 -22.12 12.34 -8.33
CA LEU A 273 -23.22 11.43 -7.99
C LEU A 273 -24.26 12.14 -7.13
N PHE A 274 -23.83 12.97 -6.20
CA PHE A 274 -24.73 13.82 -5.41
C PHE A 274 -25.50 14.80 -6.28
N GLU A 275 -24.83 15.48 -7.21
CA GLU A 275 -25.50 16.40 -8.13
C GLU A 275 -26.55 15.70 -9.00
N LYS A 276 -26.24 14.50 -9.49
CA LYS A 276 -27.23 13.66 -10.22
C LYS A 276 -28.42 13.29 -9.33
N ALA A 277 -28.17 12.91 -8.08
CA ALA A 277 -29.23 12.58 -7.13
C ALA A 277 -30.15 13.77 -6.84
N LEU A 278 -29.59 14.96 -6.59
CA LEU A 278 -30.37 16.18 -6.38
C LEU A 278 -31.22 16.53 -7.59
N LYS A 279 -30.68 16.39 -8.82
CA LYS A 279 -31.45 16.59 -10.05
C LYS A 279 -32.64 15.63 -10.18
N LEU A 280 -32.47 14.38 -9.77
CA LEU A 280 -33.54 13.38 -9.77
C LEU A 280 -34.62 13.69 -8.73
N ASP A 281 -34.24 14.31 -7.62
CA ASP A 281 -35.15 14.83 -6.58
C ASP A 281 -35.81 16.17 -6.97
N GLY A 282 -35.56 16.67 -8.19
CA GLY A 282 -36.11 17.92 -8.71
C GLY A 282 -35.41 19.19 -8.19
N ILE A 283 -34.25 19.03 -7.54
CA ILE A 283 -33.42 20.11 -7.02
C ILE A 283 -32.37 20.47 -8.07
N SER A 284 -32.44 21.68 -8.60
CA SER A 284 -31.47 22.20 -9.57
C SER A 284 -30.75 23.42 -9.00
N SER A 285 -29.42 23.44 -9.13
CA SER A 285 -28.60 24.55 -8.63
C SER A 285 -27.46 24.84 -9.60
N PHE A 286 -27.58 25.94 -10.33
CA PHE A 286 -26.53 26.43 -11.20
C PHE A 286 -25.26 26.79 -10.42
N GLU A 287 -25.40 27.20 -9.16
CA GLU A 287 -24.25 27.47 -8.29
C GLU A 287 -23.46 26.20 -7.99
N LEU A 288 -24.15 25.09 -7.69
CA LEU A 288 -23.51 23.79 -7.45
C LEU A 288 -22.79 23.27 -8.69
N GLU A 289 -23.45 23.35 -9.86
CA GLU A 289 -22.88 22.98 -11.16
C GLU A 289 -21.61 23.80 -11.46
N ARG A 290 -21.66 25.12 -11.24
CA ARG A 290 -20.49 25.99 -11.42
C ARG A 290 -19.33 25.61 -10.50
N GLN A 291 -19.59 25.20 -9.26
CA GLN A 291 -18.52 24.75 -8.36
C GLN A 291 -17.93 23.40 -8.78
N LEU A 292 -18.75 22.48 -9.31
CA LEU A 292 -18.26 21.24 -9.94
C LEU A 292 -17.36 21.56 -11.13
N ASP A 293 -17.75 22.51 -11.98
CA ASP A 293 -16.92 22.94 -13.10
C ASP A 293 -15.62 23.59 -12.63
N PHE A 294 -15.64 24.46 -11.62
CA PHE A 294 -14.42 25.01 -11.04
C PHE A 294 -13.49 23.91 -10.52
N LEU A 295 -14.04 22.93 -9.79
CA LEU A 295 -13.25 21.82 -9.27
C LEU A 295 -12.65 20.99 -10.42
N LEU A 296 -13.44 20.61 -11.42
CA LEU A 296 -12.96 19.84 -12.58
C LEU A 296 -11.77 20.53 -13.26
N HIS A 297 -11.93 21.79 -13.65
CA HIS A 297 -10.88 22.52 -14.37
C HIS A 297 -9.66 22.81 -13.49
N SER A 298 -9.88 23.07 -12.19
CA SER A 298 -8.77 23.29 -11.25
C SER A 298 -7.83 22.09 -11.13
N LEU A 299 -8.33 20.87 -11.33
CA LEU A 299 -7.53 19.64 -11.28
C LEU A 299 -6.56 19.54 -12.46
N GLU A 300 -6.86 20.17 -13.59
CA GLU A 300 -6.02 20.16 -14.79
C GLU A 300 -5.00 21.32 -14.79
N VAL A 301 -5.31 22.42 -14.11
CA VAL A 301 -4.46 23.60 -14.06
C VAL A 301 -3.19 23.37 -13.23
N LYS A 302 -2.03 23.73 -13.81
CA LYS A 302 -0.74 23.72 -13.11
C LYS A 302 -0.62 24.96 -12.21
N GLY A 303 -0.08 24.77 -11.01
CA GLY A 303 0.13 25.86 -10.06
C GLY A 303 -1.12 26.31 -9.29
N PHE A 304 -2.23 25.57 -9.43
CA PHE A 304 -3.41 25.79 -8.61
C PHE A 304 -3.07 25.57 -7.12
N THR A 305 -3.46 26.51 -6.27
CA THR A 305 -3.03 26.55 -4.87
C THR A 305 -4.08 25.94 -3.94
N PHE A 306 -3.62 25.49 -2.77
CA PHE A 306 -4.49 24.89 -1.76
C PHE A 306 -5.59 25.85 -1.28
N THR A 307 -5.26 27.14 -1.12
CA THR A 307 -6.23 28.16 -0.72
C THR A 307 -7.32 28.40 -1.78
N GLN A 308 -7.02 28.20 -3.07
CA GLN A 308 -8.03 28.28 -4.12
C GLN A 308 -8.99 27.09 -4.07
N TYR A 309 -8.50 25.88 -3.76
CA TYR A 309 -9.38 24.74 -3.49
C TYR A 309 -10.29 25.04 -2.30
N LEU A 310 -9.75 25.59 -1.21
CA LEU A 310 -10.55 25.99 -0.05
C LEU A 310 -11.69 26.96 -0.44
N ASP A 311 -11.46 27.91 -1.34
CA ASP A 311 -12.51 28.83 -1.81
C ASP A 311 -13.58 28.12 -2.67
N ILE A 312 -13.21 27.15 -3.50
CA ILE A 312 -14.17 26.31 -4.22
C ILE A 312 -15.08 25.56 -3.23
N PHE A 313 -14.49 24.96 -2.19
CA PHE A 313 -15.26 24.22 -1.18
C PHE A 313 -16.14 25.12 -0.30
N LYS A 314 -15.73 26.37 -0.01
CA LYS A 314 -16.63 27.37 0.59
C LYS A 314 -17.80 27.69 -0.33
N GLY A 315 -17.54 27.77 -1.63
CA GLY A 315 -18.56 27.92 -2.66
C GLY A 315 -19.56 26.77 -2.68
N PHE A 316 -19.09 25.52 -2.56
CA PHE A 316 -19.96 24.34 -2.41
C PHE A 316 -20.87 24.42 -1.20
N ALA A 317 -20.32 24.74 -0.01
CA ALA A 317 -21.11 24.87 1.21
C ALA A 317 -22.16 25.98 1.10
N GLN A 318 -21.82 27.10 0.47
CA GLN A 318 -22.78 28.17 0.21
C GLN A 318 -23.90 27.74 -0.75
N ALA A 319 -23.55 27.00 -1.82
CA ALA A 319 -24.54 26.47 -2.77
C ALA A 319 -25.53 25.51 -2.08
N VAL A 320 -25.05 24.62 -1.21
CA VAL A 320 -25.91 23.71 -0.43
C VAL A 320 -26.80 24.48 0.54
N LYS A 321 -26.27 25.49 1.23
CA LYS A 321 -27.07 26.37 2.09
C LYS A 321 -28.18 27.07 1.31
N ASN A 322 -27.89 27.54 0.09
CA ASN A 322 -28.89 28.17 -0.78
C ASN A 322 -29.95 27.17 -1.23
N ILE A 323 -29.56 25.95 -1.63
CA ILE A 323 -30.49 24.86 -1.94
C ILE A 323 -31.46 24.60 -0.77
N ILE A 324 -30.94 24.46 0.45
CA ILE A 324 -31.76 24.24 1.64
C ILE A 324 -32.77 25.39 1.84
N ASN A 325 -32.31 26.63 1.65
CA ASN A 325 -33.18 27.79 1.79
C ASN A 325 -34.27 27.85 0.72
N ASP A 326 -33.91 27.66 -0.56
CA ASP A 326 -34.81 27.84 -1.69
C ASP A 326 -35.85 26.72 -1.82
N TYR A 327 -35.44 25.47 -1.55
CA TYR A 327 -36.30 24.29 -1.71
C TYR A 327 -37.03 23.85 -0.44
N TYR A 328 -36.60 24.30 0.75
CA TYR A 328 -37.21 23.86 2.01
C TYR A 328 -37.62 25.03 2.89
N ASN A 329 -36.68 25.88 3.31
CA ASN A 329 -36.96 26.91 4.32
C ASN A 329 -37.99 27.93 3.80
N ASN A 330 -37.71 28.58 2.67
CA ASN A 330 -38.55 29.64 2.11
C ASN A 330 -39.95 29.14 1.71
N ILE A 331 -40.07 27.87 1.29
CA ILE A 331 -41.34 27.27 0.87
C ILE A 331 -42.26 27.02 2.08
N HIS A 332 -41.71 26.52 3.18
CA HIS A 332 -42.53 26.09 4.32
C HIS A 332 -42.60 27.08 5.48
N GLU A 333 -41.60 27.94 5.68
CA GLU A 333 -41.47 28.80 6.88
C GLU A 333 -42.71 29.66 7.14
N ARG A 334 -43.22 30.36 6.12
CA ARG A 334 -44.40 31.22 6.27
C ARG A 334 -45.64 30.43 6.68
N ASN A 335 -45.83 29.25 6.08
CA ASN A 335 -46.98 28.39 6.37
C ASN A 335 -46.84 27.75 7.75
N LEU A 336 -45.64 27.30 8.11
CA LEU A 336 -45.34 26.74 9.42
C LEU A 336 -45.60 27.76 10.52
N ASN A 337 -45.12 28.99 10.40
CA ASN A 337 -45.39 30.05 11.37
C ASN A 337 -46.89 30.37 11.52
N ARG A 338 -47.66 30.30 10.43
CA ARG A 338 -49.13 30.45 10.46
C ARG A 338 -49.83 29.29 11.16
N ILE A 339 -49.30 28.07 11.03
CA ILE A 339 -49.83 26.87 11.70
C ILE A 339 -49.49 26.94 13.20
N LEU A 340 -48.23 27.21 13.54
CA LEU A 340 -47.74 27.27 14.92
C LEU A 340 -48.39 28.38 15.75
N SER A 341 -48.82 29.48 15.12
CA SER A 341 -49.57 30.53 15.82
C SER A 341 -51.02 30.14 16.17
N ARG A 342 -51.54 29.03 15.62
CA ARG A 342 -52.91 28.55 15.84
C ARG A 342 -52.99 27.22 16.59
N LEU A 343 -51.92 26.44 16.59
CA LEU A 343 -51.87 25.12 17.21
C LEU A 343 -51.72 25.23 18.73
N LYS A 344 -52.47 24.41 19.48
CA LYS A 344 -52.31 24.31 20.93
C LYS A 344 -51.15 23.37 21.28
N THR A 345 -50.51 23.58 22.42
CA THR A 345 -49.39 22.72 22.87
C THR A 345 -49.77 21.25 23.00
N GLU A 346 -51.03 20.98 23.39
CA GLU A 346 -51.61 19.63 23.52
C GLU A 346 -51.75 18.90 22.19
N GLU A 347 -51.80 19.63 21.07
CA GLU A 347 -51.95 19.09 19.72
C GLU A 347 -50.60 18.79 19.05
N ILE A 348 -49.49 19.19 19.68
CA ILE A 348 -48.14 18.99 19.16
C ILE A 348 -47.69 17.55 19.45
N LEU A 349 -47.20 16.86 18.42
CA LEU A 349 -46.69 15.50 18.57
C LEU A 349 -45.49 15.45 19.54
N PRO A 350 -45.35 14.40 20.36
CA PRO A 350 -44.29 14.28 21.36
C PRO A 350 -42.87 14.47 20.80
N LYS A 351 -42.62 14.07 19.55
CA LYS A 351 -41.31 14.20 18.89
C LYS A 351 -40.82 15.64 18.75
N TYR A 352 -41.72 16.62 18.73
CA TYR A 352 -41.38 18.04 18.63
C TYR A 352 -41.23 18.72 20.00
N LEU A 353 -41.67 18.07 21.08
CA LEU A 353 -41.58 18.60 22.43
C LEU A 353 -40.16 18.39 23.01
N PRO A 354 -39.69 19.30 23.88
CA PRO A 354 -38.45 19.08 24.63
C PRO A 354 -38.59 17.88 25.58
N ARG A 355 -37.48 17.18 25.84
CA ARG A 355 -37.43 16.03 26.75
C ARG A 355 -37.40 16.41 28.24
N GLU A 356 -37.25 17.70 28.55
CA GLU A 356 -37.14 18.21 29.92
C GLU A 356 -38.52 18.61 30.48
N ASP A 357 -38.78 18.28 31.74
CA ASP A 357 -39.99 18.65 32.46
C ASP A 357 -39.99 20.14 32.82
N GLY A 358 -40.62 20.96 31.98
CA GLY A 358 -40.83 22.38 32.22
C GLY A 358 -41.69 23.03 31.13
N ILE A 359 -42.46 24.06 31.46
CA ILE A 359 -43.26 24.82 30.49
C ILE A 359 -42.26 25.53 29.54
N PRO A 360 -42.15 25.11 28.26
CA PRO A 360 -41.18 25.72 27.38
C PRO A 360 -41.62 27.12 26.99
N ASP A 361 -40.66 28.05 26.93
CA ASP A 361 -40.84 29.38 26.35
C ASP A 361 -41.47 29.24 24.95
N PRO A 362 -42.63 29.88 24.67
CA PRO A 362 -43.36 29.72 23.42
C PRO A 362 -42.52 30.00 22.18
N GLU A 363 -41.58 30.95 22.24
CA GLU A 363 -40.72 31.27 21.10
C GLU A 363 -39.62 30.22 20.90
N LYS A 364 -39.03 29.70 21.99
CA LYS A 364 -38.07 28.58 21.90
C LYS A 364 -38.74 27.31 21.40
N LEU A 365 -39.99 27.05 21.80
CA LEU A 365 -40.76 25.92 21.32
C LEU A 365 -41.03 26.02 19.81
N LYS A 366 -41.45 27.19 19.32
CA LYS A 366 -41.62 27.42 17.87
C LYS A 366 -40.32 27.21 17.10
N HIS A 367 -39.20 27.74 17.59
CA HIS A 367 -37.90 27.55 16.95
C HIS A 367 -37.52 26.07 16.87
N ARG A 368 -37.68 25.32 17.96
CA ARG A 368 -37.41 23.87 18.00
C ARG A 368 -38.31 23.11 17.03
N ILE A 369 -39.61 23.42 16.99
CA ILE A 369 -40.54 22.76 16.07
C ILE A 369 -40.11 23.02 14.62
N SER A 370 -39.78 24.27 14.29
CA SER A 370 -39.27 24.64 12.98
C SER A 370 -37.99 23.89 12.62
N GLU A 371 -37.02 23.84 13.53
CA GLU A 371 -35.76 23.14 13.32
C GLU A 371 -35.98 21.63 13.06
N VAL A 372 -36.75 20.95 13.91
CA VAL A 372 -37.06 19.52 13.75
C VAL A 372 -37.83 19.27 12.45
N PHE A 373 -38.81 20.13 12.13
CA PHE A 373 -39.59 20.02 10.90
C PHE A 373 -38.71 20.17 9.65
N PHE A 374 -37.88 21.20 9.57
CA PHE A 374 -36.98 21.41 8.44
C PHE A 374 -35.96 20.29 8.32
N ARG A 375 -35.39 19.84 9.44
CA ARG A 375 -34.46 18.71 9.45
C ARG A 375 -35.10 17.43 8.91
N GLU A 376 -36.34 17.11 9.33
CA GLU A 376 -37.08 15.96 8.77
C GLU A 376 -37.36 16.13 7.28
N ARG A 377 -37.70 17.34 6.82
CA ARG A 377 -37.93 17.60 5.39
C ARG A 377 -36.66 17.46 4.54
N ILE A 378 -35.52 17.92 5.05
CA ILE A 378 -34.21 17.79 4.38
C ILE A 378 -33.75 16.33 4.38
N ALA A 379 -33.98 15.59 5.47
CA ALA A 379 -33.61 14.17 5.57
C ALA A 379 -34.36 13.27 4.57
N LEU A 380 -35.51 13.73 4.05
CA LEU A 380 -36.26 13.03 3.00
C LEU A 380 -35.70 13.29 1.59
N SER A 381 -34.80 14.26 1.42
CA SER A 381 -34.17 14.54 0.14
C SER A 381 -33.16 13.46 -0.23
N LEU A 382 -33.04 13.17 -1.52
CA LEU A 382 -32.09 12.19 -2.01
C LEU A 382 -30.65 12.74 -1.91
N GLY A 383 -29.89 12.27 -0.91
CA GLY A 383 -28.47 12.55 -0.74
C GLY A 383 -28.09 13.96 -0.25
N LEU A 384 -29.03 14.89 -0.03
CA LEU A 384 -28.71 16.28 0.37
C LEU A 384 -28.05 16.37 1.74
N GLN A 385 -28.55 15.63 2.73
CA GLN A 385 -27.98 15.62 4.08
C GLN A 385 -26.56 15.03 4.07
N GLN A 386 -26.37 13.95 3.32
CA GLN A 386 -25.08 13.28 3.15
C GLN A 386 -24.08 14.20 2.42
N LEU A 387 -24.52 14.94 1.40
CA LEU A 387 -23.70 15.95 0.71
C LEU A 387 -23.22 17.05 1.67
N ASP A 388 -24.12 17.61 2.48
CA ASP A 388 -23.79 18.66 3.44
C ASP A 388 -22.76 18.17 4.48
N LEU A 389 -22.96 16.97 5.02
CA LEU A 389 -22.01 16.33 5.94
C LEU A 389 -20.65 16.12 5.26
N PHE A 390 -20.64 15.64 4.02
CA PHE A 390 -19.42 15.38 3.27
C PHE A 390 -18.61 16.66 3.02
N LEU A 391 -19.26 17.72 2.54
CA LEU A 391 -18.63 19.02 2.32
C LEU A 391 -18.13 19.65 3.62
N SER A 392 -18.89 19.52 4.71
CA SER A 392 -18.49 20.00 6.03
C SER A 392 -17.23 19.29 6.54
N ARG A 393 -17.14 17.96 6.36
CA ARG A 393 -15.93 17.19 6.70
C ARG A 393 -14.74 17.63 5.85
N ILE A 394 -14.92 17.79 4.54
CA ILE A 394 -13.85 18.25 3.64
C ILE A 394 -13.36 19.63 4.06
N LEU A 395 -14.26 20.59 4.22
CA LEU A 395 -13.91 21.96 4.61
C LEU A 395 -13.14 21.99 5.92
N LYS A 396 -13.59 21.25 6.93
CA LYS A 396 -12.89 21.16 8.22
C LYS A 396 -11.43 20.74 8.06
N ILE A 397 -11.16 19.72 7.24
CA ILE A 397 -9.81 19.23 6.99
C ILE A 397 -9.00 20.23 6.17
N LEU A 398 -9.59 20.85 5.14
CA LEU A 398 -8.92 21.88 4.36
C LEU A 398 -8.53 23.08 5.24
N PHE A 399 -9.41 23.52 6.14
CA PHE A 399 -9.08 24.58 7.09
C PHE A 399 -7.93 24.17 8.00
N ASP A 400 -8.00 22.98 8.63
CA ASP A 400 -6.94 22.48 9.51
C ASP A 400 -5.58 22.39 8.81
N GLN A 401 -5.54 21.84 7.59
CA GLN A 401 -4.33 21.81 6.76
C GLN A 401 -3.81 23.22 6.45
N SER A 402 -4.70 24.16 6.10
CA SER A 402 -4.33 25.53 5.76
C SER A 402 -3.79 26.34 6.93
N GLU A 403 -4.25 26.06 8.16
CA GLU A 403 -3.77 26.73 9.37
C GLU A 403 -2.44 26.16 9.86
N ARG A 404 -2.24 24.83 9.76
CA ARG A 404 -1.04 24.16 10.27
C ARG A 404 0.16 24.25 9.33
N LEU A 405 -0.07 24.41 8.03
CA LEU A 405 0.98 24.28 7.02
C LEU A 405 1.29 25.61 6.33
N SER A 406 2.58 25.85 6.06
CA SER A 406 3.02 27.00 5.27
C SER A 406 2.59 26.87 3.80
N LYS A 407 2.56 28.00 3.07
CA LYS A 407 2.24 28.00 1.62
C LYS A 407 3.13 27.04 0.81
N TYR A 408 4.42 26.94 1.18
CA TYR A 408 5.35 26.02 0.54
C TYR A 408 4.98 24.55 0.81
N ARG A 409 4.69 24.21 2.07
CA ARG A 409 4.29 22.85 2.47
C ARG A 409 2.95 22.42 1.89
N LEU A 410 1.98 23.33 1.80
CA LEU A 410 0.71 23.08 1.11
C LEU A 410 0.92 22.78 -0.38
N ARG A 411 1.89 23.42 -1.03
CA ARG A 411 2.26 23.11 -2.42
C ARG A 411 2.89 21.72 -2.54
N LEU A 412 3.79 21.35 -1.64
CA LEU A 412 4.35 19.99 -1.60
C LEU A 412 3.26 18.94 -1.38
N LEU A 413 2.33 19.20 -0.47
CA LEU A 413 1.20 18.32 -0.17
C LEU A 413 0.28 18.08 -1.39
N LEU A 414 0.07 19.10 -2.23
CA LEU A 414 -0.67 18.95 -3.47
C LEU A 414 0.09 18.17 -4.54
N ASN A 415 1.42 18.15 -4.48
CA ASN A 415 2.24 17.33 -5.37
C ASN A 415 2.26 15.87 -4.91
N TYR A 416 2.26 15.64 -3.59
CA TYR A 416 2.28 14.32 -3.00
C TYR A 416 1.03 13.52 -3.34
N ASP A 417 1.23 12.39 -4.01
CA ASP A 417 0.19 11.39 -4.25
C ASP A 417 0.53 10.11 -3.48
N PRO A 418 -0.20 9.81 -2.39
CA PRO A 418 -0.04 8.57 -1.63
C PRO A 418 -0.08 7.31 -2.51
N HIS A 419 -0.85 7.30 -3.60
CA HIS A 419 -0.98 6.13 -4.47
C HIS A 419 0.27 5.89 -5.33
N ASN A 420 1.14 6.90 -5.46
CA ASN A 420 2.41 6.81 -6.20
C ASN A 420 3.62 6.67 -5.28
N ALA A 421 3.43 6.63 -3.96
CA ALA A 421 4.52 6.59 -2.99
C ALA A 421 5.29 5.26 -3.06
N MET A 422 4.61 4.14 -3.36
CA MET A 422 5.22 2.82 -3.43
C MET A 422 4.64 1.97 -4.55
N THR A 423 5.43 1.02 -5.05
CA THR A 423 4.97 0.04 -6.04
C THR A 423 5.63 -1.33 -5.82
N PRO A 424 4.89 -2.45 -5.96
CA PRO A 424 5.49 -3.79 -5.92
C PRO A 424 6.45 -4.03 -7.08
N ILE A 425 7.47 -4.87 -6.87
CA ILE A 425 8.37 -5.32 -7.95
C ILE A 425 7.64 -6.27 -8.92
N ASP A 426 6.73 -7.11 -8.40
CA ASP A 426 5.97 -8.09 -9.18
C ASP A 426 5.01 -7.44 -10.17
N GLU A 427 4.40 -6.31 -9.79
CA GLU A 427 3.42 -5.61 -10.63
C GLU A 427 3.49 -4.10 -10.39
N ALA A 428 4.34 -3.41 -11.17
CA ALA A 428 4.38 -1.95 -11.13
C ALA A 428 3.05 -1.36 -11.63
N LYS A 429 2.31 -0.69 -10.75
CA LYS A 429 0.98 -0.14 -11.03
C LYS A 429 1.02 1.13 -11.89
N GLY A 430 0.20 1.16 -12.96
CA GLY A 430 -0.29 2.38 -13.61
C GLY A 430 0.78 3.43 -13.99
N LYS A 431 0.58 4.68 -13.53
CA LYS A 431 1.40 5.87 -13.85
C LYS A 431 2.84 5.83 -13.29
N VAL A 432 3.15 4.86 -12.43
CA VAL A 432 4.40 4.77 -11.64
C VAL A 432 5.33 3.70 -12.23
N SER A 433 5.56 3.76 -13.54
CA SER A 433 6.38 2.77 -14.26
C SER A 433 7.64 3.37 -14.88
N GLY A 434 7.87 4.67 -14.71
CA GLY A 434 8.99 5.39 -15.32
C GLY A 434 10.26 5.34 -14.49
N ILE A 435 11.41 5.45 -15.16
CA ILE A 435 12.74 5.53 -14.52
C ILE A 435 12.83 6.67 -13.49
N ILE A 436 12.09 7.76 -13.71
CA ILE A 436 12.05 8.90 -12.79
C ILE A 436 11.50 8.49 -11.43
N TYR A 437 10.47 7.63 -11.38
CA TYR A 437 9.84 7.21 -10.12
C TYR A 437 10.61 6.07 -9.45
N LEU A 438 11.02 5.07 -10.25
CA LEU A 438 11.56 3.81 -9.73
C LEU A 438 13.08 3.82 -9.58
N GLY A 439 13.75 4.82 -10.14
CA GLY A 439 15.19 4.78 -10.37
C GLY A 439 15.58 3.73 -11.40
N ASN A 440 16.85 3.72 -11.80
CA ASN A 440 17.35 2.78 -12.79
C ASN A 440 17.31 1.33 -12.29
N LYS A 441 17.72 1.11 -11.04
CA LYS A 441 17.74 -0.22 -10.40
C LYS A 441 16.33 -0.81 -10.27
N GLY A 442 15.41 -0.04 -9.68
CA GLY A 442 14.01 -0.42 -9.49
C GLY A 442 13.33 -0.79 -10.80
N LEU A 443 13.46 0.07 -11.82
CA LEU A 443 12.90 -0.17 -13.15
C LEU A 443 13.43 -1.47 -13.78
N ASN A 444 14.73 -1.71 -13.68
CA ASN A 444 15.34 -2.90 -14.27
C ASN A 444 14.89 -4.19 -13.57
N MET A 445 14.72 -4.19 -12.24
CA MET A 445 14.14 -5.34 -11.53
C MET A 445 12.70 -5.63 -11.96
N VAL A 446 11.86 -4.59 -12.08
CA VAL A 446 10.49 -4.74 -12.59
C VAL A 446 10.48 -5.33 -14.00
N LYS A 447 11.40 -4.88 -14.88
CA LYS A 447 11.54 -5.44 -16.24
C LYS A 447 11.95 -6.91 -16.21
N LEU A 448 12.99 -7.28 -15.45
CA LEU A 448 13.44 -8.66 -15.34
C LEU A 448 12.35 -9.57 -14.77
N LYS A 449 11.61 -9.10 -13.75
CA LYS A 449 10.51 -9.86 -13.17
C LYS A 449 9.37 -10.09 -14.17
N LYS A 450 9.02 -9.09 -14.98
CA LYS A 450 8.05 -9.23 -16.08
C LYS A 450 8.48 -10.25 -17.14
N LEU A 451 9.79 -10.47 -17.30
CA LEU A 451 10.34 -11.51 -18.18
C LEU A 451 10.36 -12.91 -17.54
N GLY A 452 9.87 -13.07 -16.30
CA GLY A 452 9.83 -14.34 -15.59
C GLY A 452 11.17 -14.75 -14.96
N LEU A 453 12.12 -13.81 -14.82
CA LEU A 453 13.41 -14.08 -14.17
C LEU A 453 13.27 -14.10 -12.64
N PRO A 454 14.12 -14.87 -11.93
CA PRO A 454 14.00 -15.05 -10.49
C PRO A 454 14.52 -13.83 -9.72
N ILE A 455 13.70 -12.79 -9.68
CA ILE A 455 13.92 -11.62 -8.83
C ILE A 455 13.26 -11.88 -7.47
N PRO A 456 13.99 -11.76 -6.34
CA PRO A 456 13.40 -11.87 -5.01
C PRO A 456 12.26 -10.86 -4.83
N PRO A 457 11.16 -11.23 -4.14
CA PRO A 457 10.01 -10.35 -3.98
C PRO A 457 10.37 -9.10 -3.18
N GLY A 458 9.73 -7.99 -3.50
CA GLY A 458 10.02 -6.69 -2.91
C GLY A 458 9.07 -5.59 -3.39
N PHE A 459 9.30 -4.39 -2.90
CA PHE A 459 8.61 -3.18 -3.33
C PHE A 459 9.59 -1.99 -3.39
N ILE A 460 9.21 -0.95 -4.12
CA ILE A 460 10.03 0.23 -4.35
C ILE A 460 9.28 1.43 -3.78
N ILE A 461 9.91 2.14 -2.84
CA ILE A 461 9.52 3.48 -2.43
C ILE A 461 10.05 4.44 -3.49
N THR A 462 9.16 5.21 -4.09
CA THR A 462 9.48 5.98 -5.29
C THR A 462 10.17 7.31 -4.95
N THR A 463 10.75 7.95 -5.96
CA THR A 463 11.30 9.31 -5.83
C THR A 463 10.23 10.37 -5.50
N GLU A 464 8.93 10.05 -5.60
CA GLU A 464 7.84 10.91 -5.11
C GLU A 464 7.97 11.15 -3.61
N VAL A 465 8.27 10.10 -2.85
CA VAL A 465 8.47 10.18 -1.41
C VAL A 465 9.69 11.03 -1.08
N PHE A 466 10.79 10.86 -1.81
CA PHE A 466 11.98 11.70 -1.60
C PHE A 466 11.67 13.19 -1.84
N ARG A 467 10.99 13.52 -2.94
CA ARG A 467 10.63 14.91 -3.28
C ARG A 467 9.64 15.53 -2.31
N CYS A 468 8.79 14.72 -1.68
CA CYS A 468 7.80 15.13 -0.69
C CYS A 468 8.22 14.81 0.76
N ARG A 469 9.49 14.44 0.99
CA ARG A 469 9.96 13.95 2.29
C ARG A 469 9.72 14.96 3.41
N GLU A 470 9.96 16.25 3.16
CA GLU A 470 9.74 17.28 4.18
C GLU A 470 8.28 17.31 4.67
N ILE A 471 7.29 17.19 3.77
CA ILE A 471 5.88 17.19 4.19
C ILE A 471 5.48 15.88 4.85
N ILE A 472 6.02 14.75 4.38
CA ILE A 472 5.77 13.43 4.99
C ILE A 472 6.30 13.40 6.42
N ASP A 473 7.52 13.90 6.66
CA ASP A 473 8.17 13.84 7.97
C ASP A 473 7.62 14.90 8.95
N SER A 474 7.17 16.05 8.46
CA SER A 474 6.74 17.17 9.33
C SER A 474 5.23 17.26 9.58
N TYR A 475 4.40 16.53 8.83
CA TYR A 475 2.94 16.55 8.98
C TYR A 475 2.42 15.18 9.43
N PRO A 476 1.96 15.02 10.69
CA PRO A 476 1.63 13.70 11.25
C PRO A 476 0.65 12.85 10.44
N PRO A 477 -0.41 13.39 9.80
CA PRO A 477 -1.27 12.60 8.94
C PRO A 477 -0.56 12.05 7.70
N ALA A 478 0.39 12.79 7.11
CA ALA A 478 1.20 12.30 5.99
C ALA A 478 2.21 11.23 6.46
N GLU A 479 2.84 11.45 7.62
CA GLU A 479 3.75 10.48 8.22
C GLU A 479 3.03 9.16 8.50
N GLN A 480 1.84 9.23 9.09
CA GLN A 480 1.02 8.07 9.43
C GLN A 480 0.58 7.31 8.17
N ASN A 481 0.09 8.02 7.16
CA ASN A 481 -0.26 7.41 5.88
C ASN A 481 0.93 6.69 5.25
N PHE A 482 2.13 7.29 5.28
CA PHE A 482 3.33 6.65 4.77
C PHE A 482 3.72 5.38 5.55
N LYS A 483 3.63 5.39 6.89
CA LYS A 483 3.87 4.20 7.73
C LYS A 483 2.90 3.06 7.41
N GLU A 484 1.62 3.38 7.26
CA GLU A 484 0.59 2.39 6.92
C GLU A 484 0.86 1.75 5.56
N GLN A 485 1.34 2.54 4.58
CA GLN A 485 1.76 1.99 3.29
C GLN A 485 2.98 1.07 3.40
N ILE A 486 3.99 1.40 4.21
CA ILE A 486 5.12 0.49 4.46
C ILE A 486 4.59 -0.82 5.06
N ALA A 487 3.78 -0.73 6.13
CA ALA A 487 3.24 -1.88 6.82
C ALA A 487 2.41 -2.79 5.88
N TYR A 488 1.58 -2.20 5.03
CA TYR A 488 0.80 -2.95 4.02
C TYR A 488 1.69 -3.69 3.02
N ASN A 489 2.76 -3.07 2.53
CA ASN A 489 3.67 -3.70 1.59
C ASN A 489 4.51 -4.79 2.26
N ILE A 490 4.93 -4.60 3.52
CA ILE A 490 5.58 -5.65 4.32
C ILE A 490 4.66 -6.85 4.50
N PHE A 491 3.41 -6.63 4.91
CA PHE A 491 2.42 -7.69 5.04
C PHE A 491 2.18 -8.45 3.72
N SER A 492 2.21 -7.74 2.59
CA SER A 492 2.13 -8.37 1.27
C SER A 492 3.36 -9.24 0.97
N LEU A 493 4.57 -8.80 1.34
CA LEU A 493 5.78 -9.62 1.24
C LEU A 493 5.75 -10.85 2.16
N GLU A 494 5.23 -10.72 3.37
CA GLU A 494 5.07 -11.85 4.30
C GLU A 494 4.18 -12.95 3.69
N LYS A 495 3.07 -12.56 3.06
CA LYS A 495 2.20 -13.50 2.32
C LYS A 495 2.89 -14.20 1.17
N ILE A 496 3.70 -13.47 0.40
CA ILE A 496 4.40 -14.03 -0.77
C ILE A 496 5.53 -14.97 -0.34
N THR A 497 6.27 -14.59 0.70
CA THR A 497 7.45 -15.34 1.16
C THR A 497 7.13 -16.45 2.15
N GLY A 498 5.97 -16.40 2.81
CA GLY A 498 5.61 -17.28 3.92
C GLY A 498 6.46 -17.06 5.17
N LYS A 499 7.21 -15.96 5.26
CA LYS A 499 8.03 -15.53 6.41
C LYS A 499 7.40 -14.32 7.08
N THR A 500 7.76 -14.03 8.33
CA THR A 500 7.20 -12.90 9.09
C THR A 500 8.29 -11.94 9.51
N PHE A 501 8.10 -10.64 9.27
CA PHE A 501 9.05 -9.58 9.57
C PHE A 501 9.08 -9.33 11.07
N GLY A 502 10.19 -9.72 11.71
CA GLY A 502 10.37 -9.61 13.15
C GLY A 502 10.02 -10.84 13.97
N ASP A 503 9.66 -11.97 13.35
CA ASP A 503 9.43 -13.24 14.04
C ASP A 503 10.73 -14.06 14.15
N PRO A 504 11.25 -14.36 15.36
CA PRO A 504 12.44 -15.20 15.53
C PRO A 504 12.27 -16.64 14.99
N SER A 505 11.06 -17.18 14.96
CA SER A 505 10.83 -18.57 14.54
C SER A 505 10.83 -18.74 13.01
N ASN A 506 10.42 -17.70 12.28
CA ASN A 506 10.39 -17.70 10.82
C ASN A 506 10.69 -16.32 10.22
N PRO A 507 11.92 -15.80 10.42
CA PRO A 507 12.21 -14.40 10.16
C PRO A 507 12.29 -14.07 8.68
N LEU A 508 11.62 -12.99 8.29
CA LEU A 508 11.86 -12.25 7.05
C LEU A 508 12.93 -11.19 7.31
N LEU A 509 14.06 -11.27 6.60
CA LEU A 509 15.06 -10.19 6.56
C LEU A 509 14.97 -9.49 5.21
N LEU A 510 15.32 -8.20 5.19
CA LEU A 510 15.20 -7.33 4.02
C LEU A 510 16.56 -6.73 3.63
N SER A 511 16.74 -6.47 2.34
CA SER A 511 17.73 -5.52 1.86
C SER A 511 17.05 -4.21 1.50
N VAL A 512 17.69 -3.10 1.83
CA VAL A 512 17.21 -1.74 1.56
C VAL A 512 18.27 -1.02 0.75
N ARG A 513 17.97 -0.76 -0.53
CA ARG A 513 18.95 -0.30 -1.52
C ARG A 513 18.49 0.99 -2.17
N SER A 514 19.37 1.97 -2.23
CA SER A 514 19.17 3.19 -3.02
C SER A 514 19.01 2.90 -4.51
N GLY A 515 18.19 3.69 -5.20
CA GLY A 515 17.97 3.62 -6.63
C GLY A 515 17.75 5.00 -7.24
N SER A 516 18.81 5.65 -7.71
CA SER A 516 18.71 6.91 -8.44
C SER A 516 18.31 6.70 -9.90
N SER A 517 17.67 7.70 -10.51
CA SER A 517 17.32 7.69 -11.94
C SER A 517 18.58 7.61 -12.82
N ILE A 518 19.65 8.29 -12.41
CA ILE A 518 20.96 8.26 -13.07
C ILE A 518 21.91 7.48 -12.17
N SER A 519 22.55 6.44 -12.70
CA SER A 519 23.39 5.50 -11.94
C SER A 519 24.59 6.17 -11.27
N GLN A 520 24.71 6.03 -9.94
CA GLN A 520 25.84 6.48 -9.10
C GLN A 520 26.44 5.27 -8.34
N PRO A 521 27.29 4.44 -8.98
CA PRO A 521 27.84 3.22 -8.39
C PRO A 521 28.67 3.53 -7.14
N GLY A 522 28.43 2.80 -6.05
CA GLY A 522 29.16 2.95 -4.79
C GLY A 522 28.85 4.22 -3.98
N MET A 523 28.22 5.23 -4.58
CA MET A 523 28.05 6.55 -3.94
C MET A 523 26.92 6.60 -2.92
N MET A 524 25.94 5.70 -3.05
CA MET A 524 24.73 5.70 -2.25
C MET A 524 24.69 4.46 -1.37
N ASP A 525 24.13 4.59 -0.17
CA ASP A 525 24.19 3.52 0.81
C ASP A 525 23.20 2.38 0.47
N SER A 526 23.53 1.18 0.93
CA SER A 526 22.71 -0.02 0.81
C SER A 526 22.89 -0.84 2.09
N PHE A 527 21.78 -1.36 2.60
CA PHE A 527 21.74 -2.09 3.86
C PHE A 527 21.24 -3.50 3.61
N LEU A 528 21.93 -4.47 4.18
CA LEU A 528 21.56 -5.89 4.15
C LEU A 528 21.10 -6.33 5.54
N ASN A 529 20.37 -7.44 5.58
CA ASN A 529 19.94 -8.09 6.82
C ASN A 529 19.03 -7.21 7.70
N VAL A 530 18.32 -6.25 7.13
CA VAL A 530 17.39 -5.37 7.86
C VAL A 530 16.24 -6.20 8.43
N GLY A 531 15.92 -5.94 9.69
CA GLY A 531 14.98 -6.68 10.53
C GLY A 531 15.68 -7.55 11.57
N ILE A 532 16.99 -7.75 11.50
CA ILE A 532 17.73 -8.60 12.45
C ILE A 532 17.98 -7.88 13.78
N ASN A 533 17.86 -8.64 14.88
CA ASN A 533 18.27 -8.28 16.23
C ASN A 533 18.80 -9.55 16.93
N GLU A 534 19.14 -9.46 18.21
CA GLU A 534 19.70 -10.59 18.96
C GLU A 534 18.74 -11.80 19.03
N GLU A 535 17.46 -11.55 19.31
CA GLU A 535 16.43 -12.60 19.39
C GLU A 535 16.24 -13.31 18.04
N ILE A 536 16.22 -12.53 16.95
CA ILE A 536 16.08 -13.05 15.58
C ILE A 536 17.34 -13.80 15.17
N ALA A 537 18.54 -13.33 15.52
CA ALA A 537 19.78 -14.06 15.28
C ALA A 537 19.79 -15.41 16.01
N GLU A 538 19.32 -15.47 17.27
CA GLU A 538 19.17 -16.72 18.00
C GLU A 538 18.16 -17.66 17.33
N GLY A 539 17.02 -17.12 16.88
CA GLY A 539 16.01 -17.86 16.13
C GLY A 539 16.53 -18.44 14.81
N ILE A 540 17.29 -17.65 14.04
CA ILE A 540 17.96 -18.11 12.80
C ILE A 540 18.96 -19.23 13.12
N ALA A 541 19.77 -19.06 14.18
CA ALA A 541 20.75 -20.07 14.60
C ALA A 541 20.07 -21.40 14.94
N ALA A 542 18.97 -21.36 15.69
CA ALA A 542 18.19 -22.53 16.08
C ALA A 542 17.54 -23.22 14.87
N LYS A 543 16.94 -22.44 13.96
CA LYS A 543 16.23 -22.98 12.79
C LYS A 543 17.15 -23.58 11.74
N THR A 544 18.26 -22.92 11.45
CA THR A 544 19.20 -23.35 10.39
C THR A 544 20.21 -24.38 10.89
N GLY A 545 20.37 -24.53 12.22
CA GLY A 545 21.49 -25.27 12.80
C GLY A 545 22.85 -24.61 12.52
N ASN A 546 22.87 -23.39 12.00
CA ASN A 546 24.08 -22.68 11.59
C ASN A 546 24.21 -21.36 12.39
N ALA A 547 24.72 -21.48 13.62
CA ALA A 547 24.95 -20.32 14.48
C ALA A 547 25.96 -19.32 13.87
N TRP A 548 26.95 -19.80 13.13
CA TRP A 548 27.91 -18.92 12.46
C TRP A 548 27.21 -18.00 11.45
N PHE A 549 26.35 -18.55 10.61
CA PHE A 549 25.55 -17.78 9.63
C PHE A 549 24.70 -16.72 10.33
N ALA A 550 23.96 -17.10 11.37
CA ALA A 550 23.08 -16.17 12.07
C ALA A 550 23.82 -14.94 12.64
N TRP A 551 24.91 -15.19 13.37
CA TRP A 551 25.71 -14.12 13.98
C TRP A 551 26.55 -13.36 12.96
N ASP A 552 26.97 -13.97 11.85
CA ASP A 552 27.64 -13.27 10.73
C ASP A 552 26.72 -12.23 10.11
N ASN A 553 25.43 -12.55 9.92
CA ASN A 553 24.44 -11.59 9.42
C ASN A 553 24.20 -10.45 10.42
N TYR A 554 24.13 -10.75 11.72
CA TYR A 554 23.93 -9.72 12.74
C TYR A 554 25.12 -8.76 12.83
N ARG A 555 26.36 -9.25 12.84
CA ARG A 555 27.54 -8.35 12.82
C ARG A 555 27.60 -7.50 11.56
N ARG A 556 27.20 -8.03 10.38
CA ARG A 556 27.20 -7.29 9.11
C ARG A 556 26.17 -6.18 9.14
N PHE A 557 24.98 -6.49 9.68
CA PHE A 557 23.97 -5.48 9.95
C PHE A 557 24.52 -4.37 10.85
N LEU A 558 25.15 -4.71 11.98
CA LEU A 558 25.71 -3.74 12.92
C LEU A 558 26.80 -2.86 12.29
N GLN A 559 27.69 -3.46 11.49
CA GLN A 559 28.72 -2.74 10.75
C GLN A 559 28.09 -1.73 9.78
N GLY A 560 27.15 -2.17 8.94
CA GLY A 560 26.45 -1.29 8.01
C GLY A 560 25.63 -0.21 8.73
N TYR A 561 25.00 -0.55 9.86
CA TYR A 561 24.26 0.39 10.69
C TYR A 561 25.20 1.46 11.26
N GLY A 562 26.30 1.07 11.91
CA GLY A 562 27.27 2.00 12.47
C GLY A 562 27.89 2.92 11.42
N MET A 563 28.25 2.39 10.26
CA MET A 563 28.80 3.18 9.14
C MET A 563 27.82 4.24 8.62
N ALA A 564 26.50 3.99 8.69
CA ALA A 564 25.50 4.98 8.32
C ALA A 564 25.33 6.13 9.33
N PHE A 565 25.92 5.99 10.51
CA PHE A 565 26.07 7.05 11.52
C PHE A 565 27.53 7.51 11.61
N ASP A 566 28.24 7.50 10.48
CA ASP A 566 29.58 8.06 10.31
C ASP A 566 30.69 7.34 11.09
N LEU A 567 30.47 6.10 11.55
CA LEU A 567 31.57 5.27 12.06
C LEU A 567 32.44 4.74 10.92
N GLU A 568 33.75 4.89 11.11
CA GLU A 568 34.73 4.40 10.15
C GLU A 568 34.78 2.87 10.12
N ARG A 569 34.91 2.31 8.91
CA ARG A 569 35.05 0.87 8.69
C ARG A 569 36.24 0.28 9.46
N ASP A 570 37.34 1.02 9.54
CA ASP A 570 38.59 0.58 10.15
C ASP A 570 38.45 0.21 11.63
N LEU A 571 37.49 0.82 12.34
CA LEU A 571 37.18 0.47 13.72
C LEU A 571 36.65 -0.96 13.83
N PHE A 572 35.73 -1.35 12.93
CA PHE A 572 35.20 -2.70 12.85
C PHE A 572 36.27 -3.71 12.40
N ASP A 573 37.05 -3.33 11.38
CA ASP A 573 38.12 -4.19 10.86
C ASP A 573 39.24 -4.40 11.89
N ALA A 574 39.51 -3.42 12.75
CA ALA A 574 40.41 -3.57 13.89
C ALA A 574 39.90 -4.62 14.88
N ILE A 575 38.62 -4.56 15.28
CA ILE A 575 38.01 -5.53 16.21
C ILE A 575 38.18 -6.96 15.69
N ILE A 576 37.78 -7.23 14.44
CA ILE A 576 37.86 -8.59 13.91
C ILE A 576 39.32 -9.04 13.69
N ARG A 577 40.24 -8.12 13.38
CA ARG A 577 41.68 -8.40 13.27
C ARG A 577 42.29 -8.80 14.60
N GLU A 578 42.04 -8.03 15.65
CA GLU A 578 42.50 -8.33 17.01
C GLU A 578 41.91 -9.64 17.51
N PHE A 579 40.63 -9.90 17.24
CA PHE A 579 39.98 -11.14 17.63
C PHE A 579 40.59 -12.36 16.92
N LYS A 580 40.89 -12.25 15.62
CA LYS A 580 41.64 -13.28 14.86
C LYS A 580 43.00 -13.58 15.50
N GLN A 581 43.76 -12.53 15.84
CA GLN A 581 45.07 -12.66 16.49
C GLN A 581 44.94 -13.35 17.87
N LYS A 582 43.99 -12.90 18.69
CA LYS A 582 43.76 -13.43 20.05
C LYS A 582 43.36 -14.91 20.05
N LYS A 583 42.58 -15.35 19.07
CA LYS A 583 42.14 -16.76 18.95
C LYS A 583 43.06 -17.61 18.07
N GLY A 584 44.10 -17.04 17.45
CA GLY A 584 45.01 -17.75 16.55
C GLY A 584 44.34 -18.26 15.27
N VAL A 585 43.28 -17.60 14.80
CA VAL A 585 42.50 -18.02 13.63
C VAL A 585 42.79 -17.09 12.45
N PRO A 586 43.39 -17.56 11.35
CA PRO A 586 43.82 -16.69 10.25
C PRO A 586 42.67 -16.11 9.42
N TYR A 587 41.55 -16.82 9.31
CA TYR A 587 40.42 -16.45 8.44
C TYR A 587 39.09 -16.44 9.20
N LYS A 588 38.24 -15.45 8.92
CA LYS A 588 36.88 -15.31 9.50
C LYS A 588 36.03 -16.58 9.37
N ARG A 589 36.09 -17.24 8.20
CA ARG A 589 35.34 -18.48 7.90
C ARG A 589 35.68 -19.64 8.84
N ASN A 590 36.79 -19.57 9.56
CA ASN A 590 37.22 -20.59 10.51
C ASN A 590 36.73 -20.31 11.94
N PHE A 591 35.96 -19.24 12.18
CA PHE A 591 35.33 -19.01 13.48
C PHE A 591 34.23 -20.03 13.76
N THR A 592 34.05 -20.39 15.03
CA THR A 592 32.87 -21.11 15.50
C THR A 592 31.67 -20.15 15.62
N GLY A 593 30.45 -20.68 15.70
CA GLY A 593 29.26 -19.86 15.91
C GLY A 593 29.31 -19.01 17.19
N GLY A 594 29.85 -19.57 18.28
CA GLY A 594 30.04 -18.82 19.54
C GLY A 594 31.09 -17.71 19.41
N GLN A 595 32.17 -17.94 18.68
CA GLN A 595 33.16 -16.90 18.38
C GLN A 595 32.58 -15.79 17.49
N MET A 596 31.74 -16.12 16.51
CA MET A 596 31.08 -15.11 15.69
C MET A 596 30.09 -14.27 16.51
N ARG A 597 29.40 -14.89 17.47
CA ARG A 597 28.56 -14.18 18.45
C ARG A 597 29.36 -13.19 19.30
N GLU A 598 30.53 -13.60 19.81
CA GLU A 598 31.44 -12.70 20.54
C GLU A 598 31.81 -11.47 19.69
N VAL A 599 32.16 -11.66 18.41
CA VAL A 599 32.47 -10.55 17.49
C VAL A 599 31.26 -9.65 17.26
N ALA A 600 30.07 -10.22 17.07
CA ALA A 600 28.85 -9.44 16.88
C ALA A 600 28.54 -8.54 18.09
N PHE A 601 28.75 -9.04 19.31
CA PHE A 601 28.59 -8.22 20.52
C PHE A 601 29.66 -7.12 20.62
N LEU A 602 30.91 -7.38 20.26
CA LEU A 602 31.93 -6.31 20.20
C LEU A 602 31.57 -5.22 19.19
N TYR A 603 30.96 -5.57 18.05
CA TYR A 603 30.48 -4.59 17.07
C TYR A 603 29.30 -3.78 17.62
N ARG A 604 28.37 -4.43 18.32
CA ARG A 604 27.23 -3.78 18.98
C ARG A 604 27.73 -2.79 20.03
N ASP A 605 28.66 -3.22 20.88
CA ASP A 605 29.22 -2.42 21.95
C ASP A 605 29.95 -1.19 21.37
N LEU A 606 30.74 -1.35 20.29
CA LEU A 606 31.33 -0.21 19.57
C LEU A 606 30.29 0.82 19.12
N VAL A 607 29.18 0.36 18.54
CA VAL A 607 28.10 1.26 18.05
C VAL A 607 27.44 2.00 19.23
N ILE A 608 27.12 1.28 20.32
CA ILE A 608 26.48 1.87 21.51
C ILE A 608 27.43 2.85 22.22
N ASP A 609 28.68 2.47 22.42
CA ASP A 609 29.70 3.29 23.10
C ASP A 609 30.02 4.57 22.31
N SER A 610 29.76 4.57 21.00
CA SER A 610 29.85 5.75 20.13
C SER A 610 28.62 6.68 20.23
N GLY A 611 27.65 6.36 21.09
CA GLY A 611 26.43 7.14 21.31
C GLY A 611 25.32 6.89 20.29
N ILE A 612 25.43 5.83 19.47
CA ILE A 612 24.43 5.49 18.46
C ILE A 612 23.43 4.49 19.05
N GLU A 613 22.15 4.87 19.05
CA GLU A 613 21.07 3.99 19.52
C GLU A 613 20.69 2.95 18.44
N ILE A 614 20.75 1.67 18.79
CA ILE A 614 20.37 0.57 17.89
C ILE A 614 18.88 0.23 18.09
N GLN A 615 18.09 0.40 17.03
CA GLN A 615 16.67 0.06 17.06
C GLN A 615 16.46 -1.47 17.06
N ASN A 616 15.92 -1.99 18.16
CA ASN A 616 15.61 -3.42 18.31
C ASN A 616 14.29 -3.82 17.62
N ALA A 617 13.32 -2.91 17.54
CA ALA A 617 12.05 -3.14 16.88
C ALA A 617 12.25 -3.15 15.34
N PRO A 618 11.98 -4.27 14.63
CA PRO A 618 12.29 -4.40 13.20
C PRO A 618 11.65 -3.32 12.32
N PHE A 619 10.42 -2.89 12.63
CA PHE A 619 9.73 -1.85 11.87
C PHE A 619 10.39 -0.47 12.03
N GLU A 620 10.75 -0.07 13.25
CA GLU A 620 11.46 1.20 13.47
C GLU A 620 12.89 1.14 12.92
N GLN A 621 13.54 -0.03 13.00
CA GLN A 621 14.83 -0.26 12.34
C GLN A 621 14.74 -0.03 10.82
N LEU A 622 13.72 -0.58 10.16
CA LEU A 622 13.47 -0.34 8.74
C LEU A 622 13.24 1.14 8.43
N ARG A 623 12.46 1.85 9.24
CA ARG A 623 12.20 3.29 9.07
C ARG A 623 13.47 4.13 9.16
N VAL A 624 14.31 3.89 10.17
CA VAL A 624 15.59 4.58 10.32
C VAL A 624 16.47 4.32 9.09
N ILE A 625 16.51 3.09 8.59
CA ILE A 625 17.32 2.73 7.43
C ILE A 625 16.80 3.35 6.14
N ILE A 626 15.48 3.40 5.91
CA ILE A 626 14.90 4.12 4.77
C ILE A 626 15.33 5.59 4.79
N ASN A 627 15.28 6.24 5.96
CA ASN A 627 15.73 7.61 6.13
C ASN A 627 17.23 7.76 5.86
N LYS A 628 18.07 6.85 6.36
CA LYS A 628 19.52 6.85 6.07
C LYS A 628 19.82 6.67 4.58
N VAL A 629 19.08 5.81 3.88
CA VAL A 629 19.21 5.68 2.42
C VAL A 629 18.85 6.98 1.72
N PHE A 630 17.79 7.67 2.15
CA PHE A 630 17.47 9.00 1.62
C PHE A 630 18.55 10.04 1.94
N ASP A 631 19.06 10.06 3.18
CA ASP A 631 20.11 10.98 3.62
C ASP A 631 21.42 10.76 2.85
N SER A 632 21.71 9.53 2.43
CA SER A 632 22.91 9.21 1.64
C SER A 632 22.98 9.96 0.30
N TRP A 633 21.83 10.44 -0.23
CA TRP A 633 21.80 11.34 -1.39
C TRP A 633 22.54 12.65 -1.13
N GLU A 634 22.51 13.14 0.11
CA GLU A 634 23.12 14.39 0.53
C GLU A 634 24.55 14.22 1.05
N SER A 635 25.09 13.00 1.05
CA SER A 635 26.45 12.69 1.48
C SER A 635 27.50 13.44 0.66
N SER A 636 28.67 13.68 1.28
CA SER A 636 29.79 14.39 0.67
C SER A 636 30.31 13.69 -0.59
N LYS A 637 30.37 12.35 -0.58
CA LYS A 637 30.73 11.48 -1.71
C LYS A 637 29.73 11.58 -2.87
N ALA A 638 28.42 11.48 -2.58
CA ALA A 638 27.38 11.54 -3.61
C ALA A 638 27.29 12.92 -4.26
N LYS A 639 27.38 14.01 -3.46
CA LYS A 639 27.46 15.39 -3.97
C LYS A 639 28.68 15.61 -4.85
N ALA A 640 29.85 15.12 -4.41
CA ALA A 640 31.08 15.24 -5.19
C ALA A 640 30.94 14.52 -6.54
N TYR A 641 30.44 13.29 -6.54
CA TYR A 641 30.18 12.53 -7.76
C TYR A 641 29.22 13.25 -8.70
N ARG A 642 28.09 13.76 -8.20
CA ARG A 642 27.12 14.52 -9.02
C ARG A 642 27.74 15.77 -9.63
N LYS A 643 28.52 16.51 -8.86
CA LYS A 643 29.25 17.68 -9.36
C LYS A 643 30.26 17.32 -10.46
N ILE A 644 31.05 16.26 -10.26
CA ILE A 644 32.03 15.77 -11.25
C ILE A 644 31.33 15.34 -12.54
N MET A 645 30.19 14.66 -12.42
CA MET A 645 29.45 14.11 -13.56
C MET A 645 28.43 15.07 -14.18
N GLY A 646 28.26 16.29 -13.65
CA GLY A 646 27.26 17.25 -14.13
C GLY A 646 25.81 16.84 -13.91
N ILE A 647 25.52 16.13 -12.82
CA ILE A 647 24.18 15.63 -12.46
C ILE A 647 23.49 16.62 -11.50
N SER A 648 22.21 16.94 -11.76
CA SER A 648 21.41 17.79 -10.86
C SER A 648 21.12 17.12 -9.50
N ASP A 649 21.12 17.92 -8.43
CA ASP A 649 20.75 17.48 -7.08
C ASP A 649 19.23 17.20 -6.94
N ASP A 650 18.39 17.75 -7.82
CA ASP A 650 16.93 17.67 -7.73
C ASP A 650 16.32 16.32 -8.17
N TRP A 651 17.14 15.40 -8.69
CA TRP A 651 16.67 14.08 -9.13
C TRP A 651 16.16 13.21 -7.98
N GLY A 652 16.84 13.27 -6.83
CA GLY A 652 16.57 12.40 -5.69
C GLY A 652 16.85 10.92 -5.92
N THR A 653 16.42 10.10 -4.97
CA THR A 653 16.61 8.64 -4.97
C THR A 653 15.32 7.90 -4.62
N ALA A 654 15.09 6.77 -5.27
CA ALA A 654 14.14 5.76 -4.83
C ALA A 654 14.80 4.82 -3.81
N VAL A 655 14.00 4.03 -3.10
CA VAL A 655 14.46 3.00 -2.16
C VAL A 655 13.81 1.68 -2.53
N THR A 656 14.62 0.69 -2.90
CA THR A 656 14.16 -0.68 -3.13
C THR A 656 14.25 -1.46 -1.83
N ILE A 657 13.15 -2.07 -1.41
CA ILE A 657 13.07 -2.98 -0.27
C ILE A 657 12.76 -4.37 -0.80
N GLN A 658 13.63 -5.34 -0.51
CA GLN A 658 13.56 -6.67 -1.11
C GLN A 658 13.86 -7.74 -0.08
N ALA A 659 13.18 -8.89 -0.16
CA ALA A 659 13.50 -10.05 0.68
C ALA A 659 14.97 -10.46 0.50
N MET A 660 15.65 -10.74 1.61
CA MET A 660 17.03 -11.22 1.60
C MET A 660 17.13 -12.61 0.96
N VAL A 661 18.20 -12.78 0.20
CA VAL A 661 18.72 -14.05 -0.31
C VAL A 661 20.18 -14.13 0.13
N PHE A 662 20.63 -15.30 0.56
CA PHE A 662 21.89 -15.45 1.27
C PHE A 662 22.93 -16.25 0.49
N GLY A 663 24.01 -15.59 0.06
CA GLY A 663 25.20 -16.26 -0.50
C GLY A 663 26.11 -16.91 0.55
N ASN A 664 25.76 -16.80 1.83
CA ASN A 664 26.55 -17.25 2.98
C ASN A 664 25.84 -18.30 3.87
N ILE A 665 24.76 -18.91 3.39
CA ILE A 665 23.94 -19.85 4.19
C ILE A 665 24.49 -21.27 4.21
N LEU A 666 24.96 -21.78 3.06
CA LEU A 666 25.60 -23.08 2.88
C LEU A 666 27.00 -22.91 2.27
N LYS A 667 27.78 -23.99 2.27
CA LYS A 667 29.11 -24.02 1.62
C LYS A 667 29.01 -23.90 0.10
N GLU A 668 27.95 -24.44 -0.46
CA GLU A 668 27.58 -24.39 -1.87
C GLU A 668 26.74 -23.15 -2.23
N SER A 669 26.61 -22.18 -1.32
CA SER A 669 26.00 -20.88 -1.60
C SER A 669 27.07 -19.86 -2.01
N GLY A 670 26.65 -18.86 -2.78
CA GLY A 670 27.55 -17.80 -3.20
C GLY A 670 26.84 -16.63 -3.84
N THR A 671 27.64 -15.65 -4.24
CA THR A 671 27.17 -14.42 -4.84
C THR A 671 28.22 -13.90 -5.81
N GLY A 672 27.78 -13.17 -6.83
CA GLY A 672 28.70 -12.64 -7.82
C GLY A 672 28.09 -11.56 -8.68
N VAL A 673 28.95 -11.05 -9.55
CA VAL A 673 28.61 -10.10 -10.60
C VAL A 673 29.19 -10.64 -11.89
N PHE A 674 28.37 -10.73 -12.93
CA PHE A 674 28.82 -11.13 -14.25
C PHE A 674 28.39 -10.13 -15.32
N PHE A 675 29.21 -10.06 -16.36
CA PHE A 675 28.98 -9.34 -17.59
C PHE A 675 28.56 -10.34 -18.67
N THR A 676 27.60 -9.97 -19.51
CA THR A 676 27.18 -10.83 -20.63
C THR A 676 28.25 -10.91 -21.72
N HIS A 677 29.16 -9.93 -21.76
CA HIS A 677 30.28 -9.86 -22.70
C HIS A 677 31.57 -9.57 -21.94
N ASN A 678 32.71 -9.75 -22.60
CA ASN A 678 34.00 -9.42 -22.03
C ASN A 678 34.16 -7.89 -21.87
N PRO A 679 34.39 -7.37 -20.65
CA PRO A 679 34.62 -5.94 -20.40
C PRO A 679 36.02 -5.43 -20.76
N ARG A 680 37.00 -6.30 -21.02
CA ARG A 680 38.39 -5.92 -21.31
C ARG A 680 38.60 -5.42 -22.74
N TRP A 681 37.89 -5.98 -23.71
CA TRP A 681 37.97 -5.58 -25.12
C TRP A 681 36.63 -5.68 -25.83
N SER A 682 36.45 -4.91 -26.90
CA SER A 682 35.22 -4.99 -27.69
C SER A 682 35.15 -6.32 -28.44
N GLY A 683 34.16 -7.12 -28.08
CA GLY A 683 33.79 -8.36 -28.75
C GLY A 683 32.27 -8.48 -28.80
N ASP A 684 31.75 -9.04 -29.89
CA ASP A 684 30.30 -9.19 -30.15
C ASP A 684 29.77 -10.58 -29.70
N THR A 685 30.66 -11.42 -29.17
CA THR A 685 30.31 -12.76 -28.72
C THR A 685 29.95 -12.75 -27.25
N LEU A 686 28.74 -13.23 -26.93
CA LEU A 686 28.31 -13.48 -25.57
C LEU A 686 29.24 -14.51 -24.92
N ARG A 687 29.99 -14.06 -23.93
CA ARG A 687 30.85 -14.88 -23.08
C ARG A 687 30.79 -14.29 -21.68
N LEU A 688 30.29 -15.09 -20.74
CA LEU A 688 30.14 -14.65 -19.36
C LEU A 688 31.52 -14.39 -18.74
N TRP A 689 31.67 -13.21 -18.16
CA TRP A 689 32.88 -12.74 -17.53
C TRP A 689 32.53 -12.11 -16.19
N GLY A 690 33.33 -12.29 -15.14
CA GLY A 690 33.08 -11.58 -13.89
C GLY A 690 33.68 -12.24 -12.67
N ASP A 691 33.14 -11.90 -11.51
CA ASP A 691 33.66 -12.31 -10.22
C ASP A 691 32.55 -12.91 -9.35
N PHE A 692 32.81 -14.05 -8.72
CA PHE A 692 31.94 -14.61 -7.69
C PHE A 692 32.74 -15.06 -6.46
N THR A 693 32.04 -15.29 -5.35
CA THR A 693 32.61 -15.79 -4.10
C THR A 693 31.63 -16.74 -3.42
N LEU A 694 32.15 -17.68 -2.64
CA LEU A 694 31.39 -18.64 -1.85
C LEU A 694 31.32 -18.19 -0.39
N GLU A 695 30.26 -18.61 0.31
CA GLU A 695 30.06 -18.36 1.74
C GLU A 695 30.09 -16.86 2.15
N ASN A 696 29.70 -15.97 1.23
CA ASN A 696 29.84 -14.51 1.36
C ASN A 696 28.62 -13.77 0.79
N GLN A 697 28.51 -12.47 1.10
CA GLN A 697 27.45 -11.59 0.60
C GLN A 697 27.96 -10.63 -0.47
N GLY A 698 27.06 -10.04 -1.26
CA GLY A 698 27.43 -9.24 -2.44
C GLY A 698 28.38 -8.09 -2.13
N GLU A 699 28.31 -7.52 -0.92
CA GLU A 699 29.24 -6.49 -0.43
C GLU A 699 30.71 -6.95 -0.42
N ASP A 700 30.96 -8.24 -0.20
CA ASP A 700 32.32 -8.78 -0.15
C ASP A 700 32.95 -8.77 -1.56
N VAL A 701 32.15 -9.00 -2.61
CA VAL A 701 32.61 -8.94 -4.02
C VAL A 701 32.95 -7.52 -4.42
N VAL A 702 32.07 -6.56 -4.12
CA VAL A 702 32.22 -5.16 -4.55
C VAL A 702 33.31 -4.43 -3.77
N SER A 703 33.46 -4.74 -2.48
CA SER A 703 34.48 -4.12 -1.62
C SER A 703 35.91 -4.62 -1.90
N GLY A 704 36.07 -5.74 -2.63
CA GLY A 704 37.40 -6.26 -2.97
C GLY A 704 38.19 -6.85 -1.80
N LEU A 705 37.56 -7.03 -0.63
CA LEU A 705 38.22 -7.56 0.56
C LEU A 705 38.42 -9.08 0.56
N VAL A 706 37.68 -9.79 -0.30
CA VAL A 706 37.79 -11.25 -0.44
C VAL A 706 38.42 -11.60 -1.77
N LYS A 707 39.17 -12.70 -1.82
CA LYS A 707 39.64 -13.28 -3.09
C LYS A 707 38.42 -13.75 -3.87
N THR A 708 38.24 -13.23 -5.08
CA THR A 708 37.15 -13.62 -5.99
C THR A 708 37.56 -14.73 -6.94
N LEU A 709 36.58 -15.49 -7.41
CA LEU A 709 36.71 -16.60 -8.34
C LEU A 709 36.13 -16.20 -9.71
N PRO A 710 36.71 -16.67 -10.82
CA PRO A 710 36.26 -16.32 -12.17
C PRO A 710 34.97 -17.04 -12.56
N ILE A 711 34.13 -16.40 -13.38
CA ILE A 711 32.85 -16.98 -13.83
C ILE A 711 33.07 -18.11 -14.85
N SER A 712 34.03 -17.98 -15.77
CA SER A 712 34.29 -18.95 -16.84
C SER A 712 35.74 -19.44 -16.88
N VAL A 713 35.95 -20.63 -17.47
CA VAL A 713 37.29 -21.18 -17.71
C VAL A 713 38.07 -20.29 -18.68
N PHE A 714 37.39 -19.75 -19.68
CA PHE A 714 37.98 -18.80 -20.62
C PHE A 714 38.53 -17.55 -19.93
N GLN A 715 37.80 -17.01 -18.96
CA GLN A 715 38.27 -15.88 -18.16
C GLN A 715 39.52 -16.26 -17.33
N GLN A 716 39.48 -17.41 -16.65
CA GLN A 716 40.55 -17.91 -15.80
C GLN A 716 41.89 -17.98 -16.56
N GLU A 717 41.90 -18.55 -17.77
CA GLU A 717 43.09 -18.69 -18.61
C GLU A 717 43.69 -17.32 -19.00
N ILE A 718 42.84 -16.39 -19.43
CA ILE A 718 43.27 -15.06 -19.89
C ILE A 718 43.78 -14.19 -18.74
N GLU A 719 43.11 -14.23 -17.60
CA GLU A 719 43.50 -13.46 -16.41
C GLU A 719 44.60 -14.16 -15.61
N LYS A 720 45.07 -15.34 -16.04
CA LYS A 720 46.09 -16.17 -15.36
C LYS A 720 45.79 -16.34 -13.87
N ARG A 721 44.51 -16.52 -13.51
CA ARG A 721 44.11 -16.62 -12.10
C ARG A 721 44.58 -17.93 -11.49
N GLU A 722 45.33 -17.86 -10.41
CA GLU A 722 45.77 -19.01 -9.61
C GLU A 722 44.61 -19.57 -8.76
N THR A 723 43.74 -20.34 -9.41
CA THR A 723 42.61 -21.08 -8.80
C THR A 723 42.15 -22.17 -9.77
N ASP A 724 41.69 -23.31 -9.28
CA ASP A 724 41.05 -24.36 -10.10
C ASP A 724 39.51 -24.24 -10.12
N ILE A 725 38.97 -23.27 -9.38
CA ILE A 725 37.54 -23.09 -9.18
C ILE A 725 37.00 -22.01 -10.11
N THR A 726 36.03 -22.39 -10.96
CA THR A 726 35.24 -21.47 -11.79
C THR A 726 33.74 -21.75 -11.60
N LEU A 727 32.88 -20.76 -11.84
CA LEU A 727 31.43 -20.99 -11.75
C LEU A 727 30.97 -22.03 -12.78
N GLU A 728 31.54 -21.96 -13.99
CA GLU A 728 31.29 -22.90 -15.09
C GLU A 728 31.56 -24.37 -14.74
N THR A 729 32.62 -24.65 -13.98
CA THR A 729 33.03 -26.03 -13.65
C THR A 729 32.41 -26.54 -12.36
N HIS A 730 32.34 -25.70 -11.32
CA HIS A 730 31.91 -26.10 -9.98
C HIS A 730 30.40 -25.93 -9.75
N PHE A 731 29.75 -25.04 -10.50
CA PHE A 731 28.30 -24.78 -10.43
C PHE A 731 27.69 -24.75 -11.84
N PRO A 732 27.76 -25.85 -12.60
CA PRO A 732 27.38 -25.88 -14.02
C PRO A 732 25.91 -25.52 -14.26
N ASP A 733 25.01 -25.88 -13.35
CA ASP A 733 23.58 -25.56 -13.43
C ASP A 733 23.33 -24.05 -13.28
N ILE A 734 24.02 -23.42 -12.33
CA ILE A 734 23.99 -21.98 -12.10
C ILE A 734 24.55 -21.25 -13.32
N TYR A 735 25.74 -21.64 -13.79
CA TYR A 735 26.38 -21.04 -14.96
C TYR A 735 25.50 -21.16 -16.21
N THR A 736 24.92 -22.33 -16.44
CA THR A 736 24.04 -22.58 -17.59
C THR A 736 22.79 -21.70 -17.52
N ALA A 737 22.16 -21.57 -16.35
CA ALA A 737 21.02 -20.69 -16.15
C ALA A 737 21.36 -19.22 -16.44
N LEU A 738 22.49 -18.72 -15.91
CA LEU A 738 22.97 -17.36 -16.18
C LEU A 738 23.23 -17.13 -17.67
N ARG A 739 23.85 -18.11 -18.35
CA ARG A 739 24.16 -18.03 -19.79
C ARG A 739 22.88 -18.00 -20.62
N ASP A 740 21.92 -18.84 -20.30
CA ASP A 740 20.64 -18.90 -21.01
C ASP A 740 19.85 -17.59 -20.86
N TRP A 741 19.83 -17.01 -19.64
CA TRP A 741 19.20 -15.71 -19.40
C TRP A 741 19.95 -14.57 -20.08
N ALA A 742 21.28 -14.55 -20.04
CA ALA A 742 22.07 -13.57 -20.77
C ALA A 742 21.79 -13.64 -22.28
N LYS A 743 21.66 -14.85 -22.82
CA LYS A 743 21.34 -15.09 -24.23
C LYS A 743 19.95 -14.57 -24.58
N ASP A 744 18.93 -14.89 -23.78
CA ASP A 744 17.58 -14.39 -23.99
C ASP A 744 17.53 -12.85 -23.91
N LEU A 745 18.12 -12.25 -22.87
CA LEU A 745 18.14 -10.80 -22.70
C LEU A 745 18.79 -10.07 -23.87
N VAL A 746 19.98 -10.49 -24.29
CA VAL A 746 20.74 -9.80 -25.34
C VAL A 746 20.19 -10.11 -26.73
N TYR A 747 20.10 -11.40 -27.09
CA TYR A 747 19.81 -11.79 -28.48
C TYR A 747 18.33 -11.86 -28.79
N GLU A 748 17.48 -12.29 -27.84
CA GLU A 748 16.04 -12.44 -28.09
C GLU A 748 15.25 -11.18 -27.71
N LYS A 749 15.65 -10.49 -26.63
CA LYS A 749 14.98 -9.26 -26.15
C LYS A 749 15.67 -7.96 -26.60
N GLY A 750 16.82 -8.05 -27.25
CA GLY A 750 17.52 -6.89 -27.82
C GLY A 750 18.13 -5.94 -26.77
N TRP A 751 18.43 -6.42 -25.56
CA TRP A 751 19.10 -5.60 -24.56
C TRP A 751 20.56 -5.38 -25.00
N SER A 752 21.10 -4.21 -24.68
CA SER A 752 22.55 -4.00 -24.75
C SER A 752 23.27 -4.98 -23.81
N PRO A 753 24.58 -5.23 -23.99
CA PRO A 753 25.36 -6.00 -23.02
C PRO A 753 25.12 -5.53 -21.59
N GLN A 754 24.95 -6.49 -20.67
CA GLN A 754 24.51 -6.22 -19.30
C GLN A 754 25.60 -6.62 -18.30
N GLU A 755 25.60 -5.91 -17.17
CA GLU A 755 26.23 -6.29 -15.93
C GLU A 755 25.13 -6.68 -14.93
N ILE A 756 25.21 -7.89 -14.39
CA ILE A 756 24.15 -8.49 -13.59
C ILE A 756 24.74 -9.00 -12.26
N GLU A 757 24.12 -8.58 -11.16
CA GLU A 757 24.40 -9.08 -9.81
C GLU A 757 23.49 -10.28 -9.52
N PHE A 758 24.04 -11.35 -8.95
CA PHE A 758 23.31 -12.57 -8.64
C PHE A 758 23.76 -13.18 -7.30
N THR A 759 22.87 -13.96 -6.71
CA THR A 759 23.12 -14.76 -5.50
C THR A 759 22.46 -16.12 -5.66
N PHE A 760 23.13 -17.18 -5.20
CA PHE A 760 22.59 -18.52 -5.16
C PHE A 760 22.69 -19.09 -3.74
N GLU A 761 21.58 -19.62 -3.22
CA GLU A 761 21.54 -20.23 -1.89
C GLU A 761 21.97 -21.70 -1.90
N GLY A 762 22.12 -22.30 -3.09
CA GLY A 762 22.66 -23.63 -3.30
C GLY A 762 22.99 -23.87 -4.77
N PRO A 763 23.42 -25.09 -5.15
CA PRO A 763 23.99 -25.36 -6.47
C PRO A 763 22.97 -25.46 -7.61
N SER A 764 21.67 -25.43 -7.31
CA SER A 764 20.59 -25.66 -8.28
C SER A 764 19.97 -24.36 -8.82
N ARG A 765 19.44 -24.42 -10.04
CA ARG A 765 18.87 -23.27 -10.77
C ARG A 765 17.70 -22.58 -10.05
N ASP A 766 16.88 -23.32 -9.31
CA ASP A 766 15.74 -22.80 -8.55
C ASP A 766 16.16 -21.99 -7.31
N GLN A 767 17.41 -22.13 -6.88
CA GLN A 767 18.01 -21.40 -5.77
C GLN A 767 18.84 -20.21 -6.23
N LEU A 768 18.80 -19.87 -7.53
CA LEU A 768 19.52 -18.76 -8.15
C LEU A 768 18.60 -17.55 -8.31
N TYR A 769 19.10 -16.40 -7.87
CA TYR A 769 18.37 -15.15 -7.88
C TYR A 769 19.19 -14.06 -8.57
N LEU A 770 18.54 -13.27 -9.41
CA LEU A 770 19.12 -12.05 -9.97
C LEU A 770 18.70 -10.87 -9.08
N LEU A 771 19.67 -10.05 -8.68
CA LEU A 771 19.46 -8.97 -7.73
C LEU A 771 19.38 -7.61 -8.43
N GLN A 772 20.17 -7.41 -9.47
CA GLN A 772 20.26 -6.14 -10.17
C GLN A 772 20.80 -6.37 -11.58
N THR A 773 20.41 -5.50 -12.52
CA THR A 773 21.05 -5.39 -13.83
C THR A 773 21.24 -3.94 -14.21
N ARG A 774 22.29 -3.67 -14.99
CA ARG A 774 22.53 -2.39 -15.65
C ARG A 774 23.27 -2.59 -16.97
N ASP A 775 23.18 -1.60 -17.83
CA ASP A 775 23.99 -1.59 -19.06
C ASP A 775 25.48 -1.64 -18.72
N MET A 776 26.16 -2.53 -19.40
CA MET A 776 27.60 -2.68 -19.34
C MET A 776 28.25 -1.55 -20.15
N ALA A 777 29.25 -0.89 -19.56
CA ALA A 777 30.04 0.09 -20.29
C ALA A 777 31.02 -0.64 -21.24
N MET A 778 30.71 -0.69 -22.53
CA MET A 778 31.62 -1.30 -23.51
C MET A 778 32.84 -0.39 -23.77
N ARG A 779 34.05 -0.95 -23.64
CA ARG A 779 35.29 -0.23 -24.00
C ARG A 779 35.30 0.04 -25.50
N GLN A 780 35.48 1.31 -25.88
CA GLN A 780 35.84 1.65 -27.26
C GLN A 780 37.26 1.16 -27.55
N ARG A 781 37.51 0.60 -28.73
CA ARG A 781 38.89 0.39 -29.24
C ARG A 781 39.52 1.77 -29.48
N LYS A 782 40.08 2.36 -28.44
CA LYS A 782 41.02 3.48 -28.58
C LYS A 782 42.41 2.90 -28.83
N ARG A 783 43.23 3.59 -29.63
CA ARG A 783 44.67 3.31 -29.71
C ARG A 783 45.23 3.37 -28.30
N ALA A 784 45.79 2.27 -27.85
CA ALA A 784 46.33 2.17 -26.51
C ALA A 784 47.82 2.41 -26.57
N LEU A 785 48.28 3.25 -25.64
CA LEU A 785 49.68 3.46 -25.40
C LEU A 785 50.30 2.16 -24.87
N ALA A 786 51.51 1.82 -25.32
CA ALA A 786 52.26 0.66 -24.89
C ALA A 786 53.64 1.07 -24.39
N PHE A 787 54.22 0.26 -23.49
CA PHE A 787 55.57 0.51 -22.97
C PHE A 787 56.64 0.14 -24.01
N HIS A 788 57.61 1.02 -24.18
CA HIS A 788 58.83 0.78 -24.94
C HIS A 788 59.98 0.48 -23.97
N PHE A 789 60.48 -0.76 -23.98
CA PHE A 789 61.53 -1.21 -23.07
C PHE A 789 62.92 -1.09 -23.71
N GLU A 790 63.79 -0.27 -23.12
CA GLU A 790 65.22 -0.18 -23.44
C GLU A 790 66.04 -1.07 -22.46
N GLY A 791 65.75 -2.38 -22.37
CA GLY A 791 66.44 -3.30 -21.43
C GLY A 791 65.66 -4.56 -21.04
N SER A 792 66.13 -5.29 -20.01
CA SER A 792 65.42 -6.47 -19.47
C SER A 792 64.21 -6.04 -18.65
N GLN A 793 63.02 -6.49 -19.07
CA GLN A 793 61.76 -6.21 -18.39
C GLN A 793 61.68 -6.81 -16.98
N GLU A 794 62.41 -7.91 -16.73
CA GLU A 794 62.37 -8.65 -15.46
C GLU A 794 62.99 -7.87 -14.28
N GLU A 795 63.97 -7.00 -14.53
CA GLU A 795 64.68 -6.26 -13.46
C GLU A 795 63.85 -5.14 -12.84
N ILE A 796 62.91 -4.57 -13.60
CA ILE A 796 62.06 -3.45 -13.17
C ILE A 796 60.61 -3.87 -12.95
N PHE A 797 60.27 -5.15 -13.14
CA PHE A 797 58.93 -5.66 -12.94
C PHE A 797 58.61 -5.74 -11.44
N LEU A 798 57.58 -5.02 -11.03
CA LEU A 798 57.15 -4.99 -9.63
C LEU A 798 56.05 -6.00 -9.35
N GLY A 799 55.15 -6.27 -10.31
CA GLY A 799 54.03 -7.17 -10.09
C GLY A 799 52.97 -7.10 -11.18
N HIS A 800 51.91 -7.88 -10.99
CA HIS A 800 50.78 -7.97 -11.91
C HIS A 800 49.46 -7.99 -11.15
N GLY A 801 48.51 -7.17 -11.59
CA GLY A 801 47.13 -7.15 -11.15
C GLY A 801 46.16 -7.31 -12.33
N ILE A 802 44.94 -6.83 -12.16
CA ILE A 802 43.87 -6.87 -13.16
C ILE A 802 43.80 -5.50 -13.85
N GLY A 803 44.02 -5.46 -15.17
CA GLY A 803 43.89 -4.24 -15.99
C GLY A 803 42.43 -3.82 -16.23
N VAL A 804 42.04 -2.64 -15.73
CA VAL A 804 40.65 -2.15 -15.75
C VAL A 804 40.35 -1.09 -16.81
N SER A 805 41.28 -0.19 -17.10
CA SER A 805 41.07 0.87 -18.10
C SER A 805 42.40 1.59 -18.38
N GLY A 806 42.52 2.20 -19.57
CA GLY A 806 43.77 2.85 -20.01
C GLY A 806 44.81 1.87 -20.55
N GLY A 807 45.87 2.41 -21.17
CA GLY A 807 47.05 1.65 -21.62
C GLY A 807 48.25 1.94 -20.70
N ALA A 808 49.45 1.83 -21.23
CA ALA A 808 50.69 2.21 -20.55
C ALA A 808 50.66 3.68 -20.06
N MET A 809 51.01 3.89 -18.80
CA MET A 809 51.12 5.19 -18.14
C MET A 809 52.32 5.18 -17.19
N SER A 810 53.12 6.23 -17.22
CA SER A 810 54.27 6.43 -16.32
C SER A 810 54.08 7.75 -15.59
N GLY A 811 54.18 7.74 -14.27
CA GLY A 811 53.84 8.89 -13.44
C GLY A 811 54.42 8.82 -12.03
N ARG A 812 54.16 9.85 -11.22
CA ARG A 812 54.58 9.87 -9.81
C ARG A 812 53.53 9.25 -8.90
N ILE A 813 53.98 8.53 -7.89
CA ILE A 813 53.13 7.97 -6.83
C ILE A 813 52.60 9.11 -5.94
N VAL A 814 51.30 9.07 -5.65
CA VAL A 814 50.64 9.98 -4.71
C VAL A 814 49.65 9.20 -3.83
N PHE A 815 49.42 9.69 -2.60
CA PHE A 815 48.51 9.04 -1.63
C PHE A 815 47.42 9.98 -1.11
N SER A 816 47.40 11.28 -1.43
CA SER A 816 46.32 12.15 -0.98
C SER A 816 45.99 13.27 -1.97
N LEU A 817 44.80 13.85 -1.83
CA LEU A 817 44.38 14.99 -2.62
C LEU A 817 45.31 16.21 -2.43
N GLU A 818 45.84 16.39 -1.23
CA GLU A 818 46.83 17.43 -0.93
C GLU A 818 48.11 17.23 -1.74
N GLU A 819 48.61 16.00 -1.81
CA GLU A 819 49.80 15.67 -2.61
C GLU A 819 49.55 15.87 -4.10
N ILE A 820 48.38 15.46 -4.59
CA ILE A 820 47.98 15.68 -5.99
C ILE A 820 48.04 17.18 -6.29
N ASN A 821 47.39 18.01 -5.49
CA ASN A 821 47.38 19.47 -5.69
C ASN A 821 48.80 20.06 -5.67
N ASN A 822 49.64 19.63 -4.73
CA ASN A 822 51.02 20.09 -4.63
C ASN A 822 51.87 19.69 -5.84
N TRP A 823 51.73 18.46 -6.32
CA TRP A 823 52.46 17.99 -7.50
C TRP A 823 51.97 18.65 -8.79
N ARG A 824 50.66 18.91 -8.93
CA ARG A 824 50.13 19.66 -10.08
C ARG A 824 50.69 21.07 -10.20
N ILE A 825 51.08 21.70 -9.08
CA ILE A 825 51.74 23.02 -9.10
C ILE A 825 53.22 22.88 -9.50
N LYS A 826 53.91 21.87 -8.98
CA LYS A 826 55.36 21.67 -9.21
C LYS A 826 55.68 21.12 -10.60
N GLU A 827 54.88 20.16 -11.06
CA GLU A 827 55.05 19.41 -12.30
C GLU A 827 53.68 19.20 -12.98
N PRO A 828 53.13 20.23 -13.66
CA PRO A 828 51.77 20.19 -14.19
C PRO A 828 51.54 19.11 -15.26
N GLU A 829 52.60 18.78 -16.02
CA GLU A 829 52.55 17.82 -17.12
C GLU A 829 52.83 16.38 -16.68
N THR A 830 53.30 16.17 -15.44
CA THR A 830 53.61 14.83 -14.94
C THR A 830 52.33 14.10 -14.57
N SER A 831 52.17 12.88 -15.07
CA SER A 831 51.06 12.01 -14.67
C SER A 831 51.19 11.63 -13.20
N LEU A 832 50.06 11.61 -12.48
CA LEU A 832 50.02 11.23 -11.06
C LEU A 832 49.21 9.95 -10.89
N ILE A 833 49.81 8.96 -10.22
CA ILE A 833 49.24 7.64 -10.00
C ILE A 833 48.91 7.49 -8.52
N LEU A 834 47.61 7.45 -8.21
CA LEU A 834 47.10 7.23 -6.88
C LEU A 834 47.33 5.77 -6.48
N VAL A 835 48.03 5.55 -5.38
CA VAL A 835 48.28 4.22 -4.82
C VAL A 835 47.49 4.04 -3.53
N ARG A 836 46.77 2.92 -3.43
CA ARG A 836 45.87 2.58 -2.32
C ARG A 836 45.93 1.08 -2.00
N SER A 837 45.65 0.69 -0.75
CA SER A 837 45.41 -0.72 -0.41
C SER A 837 44.14 -1.25 -1.10
N ASP A 838 43.05 -0.51 -0.93
CA ASP A 838 41.75 -0.65 -1.60
C ASP A 838 41.12 0.73 -1.73
N THR A 839 40.08 0.88 -2.56
CA THR A 839 39.34 2.16 -2.65
C THR A 839 37.98 2.04 -2.00
N VAL A 840 37.58 3.10 -1.34
CA VAL A 840 36.21 3.31 -0.86
C VAL A 840 35.51 4.41 -1.69
N PRO A 841 34.18 4.50 -1.63
CA PRO A 841 33.43 5.60 -2.25
C PRO A 841 33.93 7.01 -1.94
N ASP A 842 34.54 7.20 -0.77
CA ASP A 842 35.05 8.50 -0.32
C ASP A 842 36.28 8.97 -1.11
N ASP A 843 37.03 8.06 -1.74
CA ASP A 843 38.21 8.38 -2.58
C ASP A 843 37.85 9.04 -3.93
N ILE A 844 36.57 9.31 -4.22
CA ILE A 844 36.12 9.82 -5.53
C ILE A 844 36.82 11.12 -5.94
N ARG A 845 37.20 11.97 -4.98
CA ARG A 845 37.88 13.25 -5.25
C ARG A 845 39.32 13.03 -5.65
N GLU A 846 40.02 12.15 -4.93
CA GLU A 846 41.39 11.71 -5.18
C GLU A 846 41.49 11.01 -6.53
N ILE A 847 40.59 10.05 -6.80
CA ILE A 847 40.55 9.33 -8.07
C ILE A 847 40.28 10.28 -9.24
N TYR A 848 39.38 11.25 -9.06
CA TYR A 848 39.11 12.25 -10.11
C TYR A 848 40.32 13.15 -10.39
N ALA A 849 41.08 13.52 -9.35
CA ALA A 849 42.23 14.41 -9.47
C ALA A 849 43.50 13.72 -9.99
N ALA A 850 43.66 12.41 -9.75
CA ALA A 850 44.76 11.59 -10.27
C ALA A 850 44.56 11.21 -11.75
N ASP A 851 45.63 10.80 -12.44
CA ASP A 851 45.57 10.33 -13.83
C ASP A 851 45.49 8.80 -13.91
N GLY A 852 46.16 8.12 -12.97
CA GLY A 852 46.15 6.68 -12.81
C GLY A 852 45.75 6.23 -11.41
N LEU A 853 45.30 4.98 -11.29
CA LEU A 853 44.94 4.31 -10.04
C LEU A 853 45.61 2.93 -9.99
N LEU A 854 46.28 2.64 -8.88
CA LEU A 854 46.84 1.33 -8.57
C LEU A 854 46.37 0.88 -7.19
N THR A 855 45.78 -0.31 -7.11
CA THR A 855 45.31 -0.88 -5.83
C THR A 855 45.88 -2.27 -5.56
N GLY A 856 46.15 -2.56 -4.29
CA GLY A 856 46.63 -3.88 -3.85
C GLY A 856 45.54 -4.95 -3.83
N ARG A 857 44.29 -4.55 -3.61
CA ARG A 857 43.10 -5.43 -3.56
C ARG A 857 42.04 -4.99 -4.57
N GLY A 858 41.06 -5.86 -4.81
CA GLY A 858 39.92 -5.59 -5.70
C GLY A 858 39.94 -6.37 -7.01
N GLY A 859 38.74 -6.74 -7.46
CA GLY A 859 38.50 -7.36 -8.76
C GLY A 859 38.04 -6.36 -9.83
N LEU A 860 37.69 -6.87 -11.01
CA LEU A 860 37.22 -6.06 -12.14
C LEU A 860 35.86 -5.39 -11.87
N THR A 861 35.11 -5.93 -10.92
CA THR A 861 33.80 -5.44 -10.46
C THR A 861 33.91 -4.59 -9.17
N SER A 862 35.13 -4.34 -8.68
CA SER A 862 35.35 -3.53 -7.48
C SER A 862 34.97 -2.06 -7.69
N HIS A 863 34.75 -1.35 -6.57
CA HIS A 863 34.50 0.08 -6.58
C HIS A 863 35.56 0.88 -7.38
N ALA A 864 36.84 0.62 -7.10
CA ALA A 864 37.99 1.20 -7.80
C ALA A 864 37.83 1.07 -9.31
N ALA A 865 37.51 -0.15 -9.75
CA ALA A 865 37.47 -0.50 -11.14
C ALA A 865 36.33 0.23 -11.88
N VAL A 866 35.13 0.21 -11.30
CA VAL A 866 33.94 0.82 -11.90
C VAL A 866 34.07 2.34 -11.99
N VAL A 867 34.58 2.99 -10.95
CA VAL A 867 34.75 4.45 -10.92
C VAL A 867 35.85 4.90 -11.86
N ALA A 868 37.03 4.28 -11.81
CA ALA A 868 38.17 4.65 -12.65
C ALA A 868 37.83 4.49 -14.15
N HIS A 869 37.13 3.42 -14.52
CA HIS A 869 36.67 3.22 -15.89
C HIS A 869 35.72 4.33 -16.35
N ARG A 870 34.74 4.72 -15.53
CA ARG A 870 33.78 5.81 -15.86
C ARG A 870 34.47 7.17 -15.99
N LEU A 871 35.47 7.42 -15.17
CA LEU A 871 36.26 8.66 -15.21
C LEU A 871 37.37 8.64 -16.27
N GLY A 872 37.55 7.52 -16.99
CA GLY A 872 38.55 7.38 -18.05
C GLY A 872 40.00 7.36 -17.53
N LYS A 873 40.23 6.89 -16.30
CA LYS A 873 41.56 6.82 -15.66
C LYS A 873 42.30 5.54 -16.05
N THR A 874 43.63 5.58 -16.12
CA THR A 874 44.42 4.35 -16.26
C THR A 874 44.39 3.58 -14.94
N CYS A 875 44.00 2.31 -14.93
CA CYS A 875 43.67 1.62 -13.69
C CYS A 875 44.11 0.15 -13.69
N VAL A 876 44.84 -0.22 -12.64
CA VAL A 876 45.22 -1.60 -12.31
C VAL A 876 44.75 -1.90 -10.88
N VAL A 877 44.03 -3.00 -10.70
CA VAL A 877 43.49 -3.38 -9.38
C VAL A 877 43.94 -4.76 -8.96
N GLY A 878 43.93 -5.05 -7.65
CA GLY A 878 44.26 -6.38 -7.15
C GLY A 878 45.72 -6.81 -7.37
N CYS A 879 46.66 -5.88 -7.32
CA CYS A 879 48.09 -6.20 -7.37
C CYS A 879 48.51 -6.86 -6.04
N GLY A 880 48.41 -8.20 -5.96
CA GLY A 880 48.43 -8.93 -4.68
C GLY A 880 49.72 -8.84 -3.85
N ASN A 881 50.83 -8.39 -4.45
CA ASN A 881 52.10 -8.17 -3.76
C ASN A 881 52.34 -6.71 -3.35
N LEU A 882 51.39 -5.80 -3.63
CA LEU A 882 51.39 -4.42 -3.16
C LEU A 882 50.83 -4.35 -1.74
N VAL A 883 51.64 -3.86 -0.81
CA VAL A 883 51.21 -3.41 0.52
C VAL A 883 51.35 -1.89 0.57
N CYS A 884 50.23 -1.20 0.73
CA CYS A 884 50.19 0.26 0.78
C CYS A 884 49.94 0.73 2.21
N ASP A 885 50.69 1.73 2.65
CA ASP A 885 50.45 2.44 3.90
C ASP A 885 50.26 3.92 3.60
N GLU A 886 49.00 4.35 3.57
CA GLU A 886 48.60 5.72 3.29
C GLU A 886 49.08 6.70 4.37
N SER A 887 49.28 6.23 5.61
CA SER A 887 49.69 7.08 6.75
C SER A 887 51.17 7.45 6.66
N THR A 888 52.01 6.49 6.26
CA THR A 888 53.44 6.71 6.03
C THR A 888 53.76 7.11 4.59
N LYS A 889 52.76 7.06 3.70
CA LYS A 889 52.86 7.40 2.28
C LYS A 889 53.91 6.56 1.55
N THR A 890 53.88 5.26 1.82
CA THR A 890 54.79 4.27 1.24
C THR A 890 54.02 3.12 0.62
N SER A 891 54.60 2.52 -0.42
CA SER A 891 54.11 1.30 -1.06
C SER A 891 55.24 0.29 -1.18
N LEU A 892 54.96 -0.95 -0.74
CA LEU A 892 55.92 -2.06 -0.74
C LEU A 892 55.46 -3.11 -1.75
N PHE A 893 56.35 -3.45 -2.67
CA PHE A 893 56.18 -4.52 -3.66
C PHE A 893 57.21 -5.62 -3.38
N GLY A 894 56.82 -6.63 -2.60
CA GLY A 894 57.77 -7.64 -2.12
C GLY A 894 58.86 -7.02 -1.24
N GLU A 895 60.08 -6.91 -1.77
CA GLU A 895 61.23 -6.28 -1.08
C GLU A 895 61.47 -4.82 -1.50
N VAL A 896 60.79 -4.33 -2.55
CA VAL A 896 61.00 -2.99 -3.11
C VAL A 896 60.04 -1.98 -2.48
N MET A 897 60.57 -0.99 -1.79
CA MET A 897 59.79 0.11 -1.20
C MET A 897 59.86 1.35 -2.07
N LEU A 898 58.69 1.92 -2.38
CA LEU A 898 58.53 3.19 -3.09
C LEU A 898 57.81 4.20 -2.18
N SER A 899 58.20 5.46 -2.28
CA SER A 899 57.66 6.57 -1.50
C SER A 899 56.87 7.54 -2.37
N SER A 900 56.08 8.41 -1.73
CA SER A 900 55.40 9.50 -2.42
C SER A 900 56.37 10.32 -3.29
N GLY A 901 55.99 10.55 -4.54
CA GLY A 901 56.79 11.23 -5.55
C GLY A 901 57.66 10.32 -6.41
N ASP A 902 57.91 9.07 -6.04
CA ASP A 902 58.70 8.15 -6.88
C ASP A 902 57.96 7.82 -8.18
N TYR A 903 58.73 7.54 -9.25
CA TYR A 903 58.15 7.15 -10.53
C TYR A 903 57.72 5.68 -10.54
N ILE A 904 56.53 5.44 -11.07
CA ILE A 904 55.97 4.11 -11.31
C ILE A 904 55.31 4.09 -12.69
N SER A 905 55.34 2.93 -13.33
CA SER A 905 54.74 2.71 -14.64
C SER A 905 53.71 1.57 -14.55
N ILE A 906 52.47 1.83 -14.99
CA ILE A 906 51.35 0.87 -14.95
C ILE A 906 50.74 0.68 -16.34
N ASP A 907 50.34 -0.55 -16.66
CA ASP A 907 49.55 -0.87 -17.87
C ASP A 907 48.11 -1.23 -17.49
N GLY A 908 47.16 -0.34 -17.81
CA GLY A 908 45.74 -0.54 -17.53
C GLY A 908 45.01 -1.57 -18.41
N GLN A 909 45.66 -2.12 -19.45
CA GLN A 909 45.13 -3.23 -20.26
C GLN A 909 45.67 -4.57 -19.78
N GLU A 910 46.98 -4.66 -19.65
CA GLU A 910 47.63 -5.91 -19.25
C GLU A 910 47.51 -6.17 -17.76
N GLY A 911 47.57 -5.12 -16.93
CA GLY A 911 47.64 -5.22 -15.47
C GLY A 911 49.07 -5.23 -14.92
N SER A 912 50.07 -4.99 -15.77
CA SER A 912 51.50 -5.03 -15.39
C SER A 912 51.94 -3.74 -14.69
N VAL A 913 52.81 -3.88 -13.67
CA VAL A 913 53.33 -2.76 -12.86
C VAL A 913 54.87 -2.82 -12.84
N TYR A 914 55.51 -1.68 -13.09
CA TYR A 914 56.97 -1.56 -13.19
C TYR A 914 57.51 -0.38 -12.39
N GLN A 915 58.75 -0.52 -11.93
CA GLN A 915 59.50 0.50 -11.23
C GLN A 915 60.04 1.55 -12.21
N GLY A 916 59.97 2.82 -11.82
CA GLY A 916 60.58 3.92 -12.56
C GLY A 916 59.73 4.45 -13.72
N LEU A 917 60.35 5.30 -14.53
CA LEU A 917 59.73 5.97 -15.66
C LEU A 917 60.06 5.22 -16.95
N ILE A 918 59.07 4.54 -17.54
CA ILE A 918 59.23 3.85 -18.83
C ILE A 918 58.72 4.75 -19.96
N LYS A 919 59.41 4.73 -21.11
CA LYS A 919 58.97 5.43 -22.33
C LYS A 919 57.71 4.77 -22.87
N ILE A 920 56.81 5.60 -23.39
CA ILE A 920 55.50 5.17 -23.85
C ILE A 920 55.39 5.52 -25.34
N GLU A 921 54.95 4.57 -26.17
CA GLU A 921 54.73 4.75 -27.60
C GLU A 921 53.28 4.45 -27.97
N GLU A 922 52.77 5.09 -29.04
CA GLU A 922 51.48 4.72 -29.63
C GLU A 922 51.63 3.38 -30.37
N ASN A 923 50.94 2.35 -29.90
CA ASN A 923 50.79 1.12 -30.67
C ASN A 923 49.79 1.40 -31.82
N LEU A 924 50.25 1.25 -33.07
CA LEU A 924 49.52 1.63 -34.30
C LEU A 924 48.20 0.89 -34.51
#